data_AF-A0A178CUZ9-F1
#
_entry.id   AF-A0A178CUZ9-F1
#
_cell.length_a   1.000
_cell.length_b   1.000
_cell.length_c   1.000
_cell.angle_alpha   90.00
_cell.angle_beta   90.00
_cell.angle_gamma   90.00
#
_symmetry.space_group_name_H-M   'P 1'
#
loop_
_entity.id
_entity.type
_entity.pdbx_description
1 polymer ?
#
loop_
_entity_poly.entity_id
_entity_poly.type
_entity_poly.pdbx_seq_one_letter_code
_entity_poly.pdbx_strand_id
1 'polypeptide(L)'
;MALPSLRAATCHISPHILSAARTTHKTIQCINIAARQAANLVVFPEASIPAFPLWSSLLPPTHTHHFFRRMVQESVYVDGEEISAIRQAARDNHVVISLGVSEKVRYSAGTLFNTNIIIGEDGEILVHHRKLMPTFFEKLTWAPGDGYGLRVAQTRYGQIGALICGENTNPLARYTLMAQGEQIHISTWPAIWPTRVMVENAGNQDNTVSTTGRNYDNIAANHTRAAAHCFEAKCFGIMSAGYLDDAAMADIAAMTETPEDMHKKLASYPQGASQFLDPTGKIVQGGFAMDLTQDQRLDAQNMVTNREAILFADLDLNECIEGKQYHDVVGGYQRFDVFSLQVNRQRHEPVHFHDGNENGSSLRSNSLGNDEQKSSGGKGTSTRGEGPLILETKETGQVVPGGQNDQATAVTKDGPKAKPWAHFVAGGIGGMAAATLTSPLDVLKTRLQSDFYQAQLRTLHAQHPLPHKLTFTSVPRAAFFHIAETVQILRSIYQHEGFRALFRGLGANLIGVVPARSINFYVYGNGKRILNNYLNPEGRENVWTVHLLAAATAGIATGTATNPIWVVKTRLQLDKNTASHDPLKGRQYKNSWDCIKQTVRHEGIRGLYRGLSASYLGVTESTLQWVLYERMKLSLARREAKRLSHAGYQRTMLDDAEEFGGKFCAAAGAKLFAAVITYPHEVVRTRLRQAPTITTETGKVTIKYTGLIQCFRLVAKEEGLAGLYGGMTPHLLRAVPAAAVMMSTYEIFLRLFGTTS
;
A
#
# COMPACT_ATOMS: atom_id res chain seq x y z
N MET A 1 3.25 -16.05 -35.29
CA MET A 1 2.43 -14.95 -35.81
C MET A 1 3.37 -13.76 -35.91
N ALA A 2 3.60 -13.21 -37.09
CA ALA A 2 4.48 -12.05 -37.26
C ALA A 2 3.86 -10.83 -36.58
N LEU A 3 4.69 -10.02 -35.91
CA LEU A 3 4.24 -8.76 -35.34
C LEU A 3 4.09 -7.71 -36.47
N PRO A 4 3.20 -6.72 -36.32
CA PRO A 4 2.97 -5.72 -37.36
C PRO A 4 4.14 -4.74 -37.45
N SER A 5 4.32 -4.13 -38.61
CA SER A 5 5.12 -2.91 -38.76
C SER A 5 4.19 -1.71 -38.86
N LEU A 6 4.63 -0.54 -38.38
CA LEU A 6 3.85 0.69 -38.44
C LEU A 6 4.70 1.91 -38.77
N ARG A 7 4.06 2.96 -39.27
CA ARG A 7 4.64 4.30 -39.33
C ARG A 7 4.17 5.11 -38.14
N ALA A 8 5.11 5.59 -37.33
CA ALA A 8 4.83 6.47 -36.20
C ALA A 8 5.23 7.92 -36.51
N ALA A 9 4.47 8.87 -35.99
CA ALA A 9 4.71 10.30 -36.07
C ALA A 9 4.76 10.90 -34.65
N THR A 10 5.77 11.71 -34.36
CA THR A 10 5.86 12.50 -33.11
C THR A 10 5.85 13.98 -33.46
N CYS A 11 4.89 14.71 -32.90
CA CYS A 11 4.68 16.13 -33.15
C CYS A 11 5.51 16.96 -32.18
N HIS A 12 6.53 17.66 -32.67
CA HIS A 12 7.33 18.60 -31.89
C HIS A 12 6.81 20.01 -32.15
N ILE A 13 5.72 20.35 -31.45
CA ILE A 13 4.92 21.55 -31.72
C ILE A 13 4.82 22.49 -30.53
N SER A 14 4.60 23.76 -30.82
CA SER A 14 4.33 24.80 -29.83
C SER A 14 2.82 25.03 -29.68
N PRO A 15 2.30 25.03 -28.44
CA PRO A 15 0.90 25.31 -28.20
C PRO A 15 0.61 26.81 -28.31
N HIS A 16 -0.64 27.16 -28.62
CA HIS A 16 -1.11 28.51 -28.37
C HIS A 16 -1.33 28.67 -26.87
N ILE A 17 -0.37 29.31 -26.18
CA ILE A 17 -0.30 29.36 -24.72
C ILE A 17 -1.63 29.78 -24.11
N LEU A 18 -2.15 28.90 -23.24
CA LEU A 18 -3.42 29.12 -22.54
C LEU A 18 -4.57 29.45 -23.52
N SER A 19 -4.66 28.66 -24.59
CA SER A 19 -5.81 28.65 -25.50
C SER A 19 -6.11 27.22 -25.96
N ALA A 20 -7.08 26.57 -25.31
CA ALA A 20 -7.46 25.20 -25.60
C ALA A 20 -8.00 25.04 -27.02
N ALA A 21 -8.93 25.91 -27.42
CA ALA A 21 -9.58 25.84 -28.74
C ALA A 21 -8.58 26.02 -29.90
N ARG A 22 -7.71 27.04 -29.84
CA ARG A 22 -6.71 27.29 -30.90
C ARG A 22 -5.69 26.17 -30.99
N THR A 23 -5.22 25.68 -29.83
CA THR A 23 -4.26 24.56 -29.81
C THR A 23 -4.91 23.27 -30.32
N THR A 24 -6.17 23.01 -29.98
CA THR A 24 -6.95 21.86 -30.51
C THR A 24 -7.04 21.91 -32.03
N HIS A 25 -7.32 23.08 -32.62
CA HIS A 25 -7.32 23.24 -34.07
C HIS A 25 -5.95 22.91 -34.69
N LYS A 26 -4.85 23.42 -34.09
CA LYS A 26 -3.48 23.11 -34.52
C LYS A 26 -3.15 21.62 -34.39
N THR A 27 -3.59 20.97 -33.32
CA THR A 27 -3.48 19.52 -33.11
C THR A 27 -4.19 18.75 -34.23
N ILE A 28 -5.42 19.12 -34.59
CA ILE A 28 -6.17 18.51 -35.70
C ILE A 28 -5.46 18.70 -37.04
N GLN A 29 -4.90 19.88 -37.31
CA GLN A 29 -4.09 20.11 -38.50
C GLN A 29 -2.88 19.17 -38.57
N CYS A 30 -2.16 19.01 -37.45
CA CYS A 30 -1.02 18.09 -37.37
C CYS A 30 -1.44 16.62 -37.59
N ILE A 31 -2.59 16.21 -37.05
CA ILE A 31 -3.16 14.88 -37.28
C ILE A 31 -3.40 14.66 -38.79
N ASN A 32 -4.03 15.61 -39.46
CA ASN A 32 -4.30 15.53 -40.90
C ASN A 32 -3.01 15.48 -41.72
N ILE A 33 -1.99 16.26 -41.36
CA ILE A 33 -0.67 16.23 -42.02
C ILE A 33 0.00 14.87 -41.84
N ALA A 34 0.00 14.33 -40.61
CA ALA A 34 0.59 13.04 -40.31
C ALA A 34 -0.14 11.89 -41.03
N ALA A 35 -1.47 11.94 -41.08
CA ALA A 35 -2.28 10.96 -41.80
C ALA A 35 -2.00 10.96 -43.32
N ARG A 36 -1.79 12.13 -43.94
CA ARG A 36 -1.37 12.24 -45.35
C ARG A 36 -0.02 11.58 -45.63
N GLN A 37 0.85 11.50 -44.63
CA GLN A 37 2.14 10.78 -44.70
C GLN A 37 2.02 9.30 -44.29
N ALA A 38 0.78 8.78 -44.20
CA ALA A 38 0.44 7.41 -43.83
C ALA A 38 0.88 7.00 -42.42
N ALA A 39 0.93 7.95 -41.47
CA ALA A 39 1.17 7.61 -40.07
C ALA A 39 0.01 6.78 -39.49
N ASN A 40 0.33 5.73 -38.76
CA ASN A 40 -0.63 4.89 -38.04
C ASN A 40 -0.83 5.36 -36.59
N LEU A 41 0.22 5.94 -36.00
CA LEU A 41 0.26 6.45 -34.64
C LEU A 41 0.82 7.87 -34.64
N VAL A 42 0.08 8.82 -34.05
CA VAL A 42 0.47 10.22 -33.93
C VAL A 42 0.60 10.58 -32.45
N VAL A 43 1.77 11.06 -32.03
CA VAL A 43 2.09 11.33 -30.62
C VAL A 43 2.33 12.81 -30.42
N PHE A 44 1.62 13.40 -29.47
CA PHE A 44 1.77 14.79 -29.06
C PHE A 44 2.51 14.94 -27.72
N PRO A 45 3.11 16.11 -27.45
CA PRO A 45 3.90 16.34 -26.25
C PRO A 45 3.09 16.41 -24.96
N GLU A 46 3.81 16.50 -23.84
CA GLU A 46 3.24 16.63 -22.50
C GLU A 46 2.50 17.95 -22.34
N ALA A 47 1.28 17.90 -21.81
CA ALA A 47 0.42 19.05 -21.57
C ALA A 47 0.34 20.01 -22.77
N SER A 48 0.31 19.46 -23.99
CA SER A 48 0.19 20.23 -25.23
C SER A 48 -1.04 21.12 -25.22
N ILE A 49 -2.16 20.66 -24.64
CA ILE A 49 -3.37 21.48 -24.48
C ILE A 49 -3.61 21.79 -22.99
N PRO A 50 -3.73 23.07 -22.58
CA PRO A 50 -3.47 24.28 -23.36
C PRO A 50 -1.99 24.74 -23.29
N ALA A 51 -1.23 24.28 -22.28
CA ALA A 51 0.17 24.61 -22.09
C ALA A 51 0.78 23.83 -20.91
N PHE A 52 2.12 23.75 -20.90
CA PHE A 52 2.91 23.35 -19.75
C PHE A 52 3.17 24.55 -18.80
N PRO A 53 3.02 24.44 -17.47
CA PRO A 53 3.01 25.56 -16.53
C PRO A 53 4.41 26.06 -16.14
N LEU A 54 5.16 26.57 -17.11
CA LEU A 54 6.55 27.04 -16.94
C LEU A 54 6.69 28.22 -15.97
N TRP A 55 5.64 29.03 -15.81
CA TRP A 55 5.64 30.14 -14.86
C TRP A 55 5.82 29.69 -13.40
N SER A 56 5.40 28.46 -13.07
CA SER A 56 5.50 27.92 -11.71
C SER A 56 6.94 27.69 -11.23
N SER A 57 7.91 27.63 -12.15
CA SER A 57 9.34 27.55 -11.82
C SER A 57 10.08 28.89 -11.89
N LEU A 58 9.53 29.86 -12.61
CA LEU A 58 10.22 31.10 -12.95
C LEU A 58 9.75 32.30 -12.12
N LEU A 59 8.55 32.20 -11.53
CA LEU A 59 7.96 33.23 -10.69
C LEU A 59 7.67 32.70 -9.27
N PRO A 60 7.70 33.58 -8.24
CA PRO A 60 7.24 33.23 -6.91
C PRO A 60 5.79 32.71 -6.93
N PRO A 61 5.45 31.68 -6.14
CA PRO A 61 4.09 31.10 -6.15
C PRO A 61 2.97 32.09 -5.84
N THR A 62 3.24 33.15 -5.08
CA THR A 62 2.27 34.22 -4.77
C THR A 62 1.94 35.09 -5.99
N HIS A 63 2.76 35.09 -7.02
CA HIS A 63 2.60 35.93 -8.22
C HIS A 63 2.02 35.14 -9.40
N THR A 64 1.64 33.87 -9.23
CA THR A 64 1.18 33.00 -10.34
C THR A 64 -0.33 32.71 -10.32
N HIS A 65 -1.09 33.30 -9.39
CA HIS A 65 -2.52 33.01 -9.25
C HIS A 65 -3.36 33.34 -10.50
N HIS A 66 -3.02 34.41 -11.24
CA HIS A 66 -3.71 34.76 -12.49
C HIS A 66 -3.42 33.75 -13.60
N PHE A 67 -2.18 33.26 -13.72
CA PHE A 67 -1.84 32.17 -14.62
C PHE A 67 -2.62 30.91 -14.29
N PHE A 68 -2.70 30.54 -13.00
CA PHE A 68 -3.45 29.37 -12.57
C PHE A 68 -4.94 29.49 -12.89
N ARG A 69 -5.56 30.65 -12.61
CA ARG A 69 -6.97 30.91 -12.96
C ARG A 69 -7.22 30.73 -14.46
N ARG A 70 -6.34 31.30 -15.30
CA ARG A 70 -6.45 31.16 -16.77
C ARG A 70 -6.21 29.72 -17.23
N MET A 71 -5.26 29.02 -16.62
CA MET A 71 -5.02 27.60 -16.88
C MET A 71 -6.22 26.72 -16.52
N VAL A 72 -6.93 27.00 -15.42
CA VAL A 72 -8.17 26.29 -15.08
C VAL A 72 -9.26 26.52 -16.13
N GLN A 73 -9.40 27.75 -16.64
CA GLN A 73 -10.38 28.07 -17.68
C GLN A 73 -10.08 27.30 -18.97
N GLU A 74 -8.82 27.26 -19.36
CA GLU A 74 -8.33 26.70 -20.62
C GLU A 74 -7.97 25.20 -20.54
N SER A 75 -7.92 24.61 -19.35
CA SER A 75 -7.79 23.15 -19.20
C SER A 75 -9.05 22.46 -19.70
N VAL A 76 -8.93 21.25 -20.22
CA VAL A 76 -10.02 20.56 -20.92
C VAL A 76 -10.66 19.49 -20.05
N TYR A 77 -11.94 19.21 -20.30
CA TYR A 77 -12.57 17.99 -19.81
C TYR A 77 -12.26 16.84 -20.76
N VAL A 78 -12.01 15.64 -20.24
CA VAL A 78 -11.74 14.44 -21.08
C VAL A 78 -12.94 14.08 -21.95
N ASP A 79 -14.15 14.37 -21.46
CA ASP A 79 -15.44 14.28 -22.15
C ASP A 79 -15.87 15.61 -22.80
N GLY A 80 -14.95 16.58 -22.94
CA GLY A 80 -15.22 17.92 -23.47
C GLY A 80 -15.22 18.02 -25.00
N GLU A 81 -15.58 19.21 -25.50
CA GLU A 81 -15.67 19.51 -26.93
C GLU A 81 -14.33 19.38 -27.64
N GLU A 82 -13.24 19.86 -27.02
CA GLU A 82 -11.89 19.80 -27.59
C GLU A 82 -11.43 18.35 -27.81
N ILE A 83 -11.63 17.49 -26.81
CA ILE A 83 -11.28 16.08 -26.91
C ILE A 83 -12.20 15.37 -27.90
N SER A 84 -13.49 15.69 -27.91
CA SER A 84 -14.44 15.16 -28.90
C SER A 84 -14.02 15.47 -30.34
N ALA A 85 -13.57 16.70 -30.61
CA ALA A 85 -13.08 17.09 -31.93
C ALA A 85 -11.82 16.29 -32.34
N ILE A 86 -10.91 16.04 -31.41
CA ILE A 86 -9.71 15.21 -31.66
C ILE A 86 -10.09 13.74 -31.87
N ARG A 87 -11.05 13.21 -31.10
CA ARG A 87 -11.59 11.85 -31.30
C ARG A 87 -12.20 11.68 -32.68
N GLN A 88 -12.94 12.69 -33.15
CA GLN A 88 -13.49 12.71 -34.51
C GLN A 88 -12.37 12.73 -35.55
N ALA A 89 -11.34 13.56 -35.37
CA ALA A 89 -10.19 13.61 -36.27
C ALA A 89 -9.41 12.27 -36.31
N ALA A 90 -9.30 11.56 -35.17
CA ALA A 90 -8.72 10.22 -35.11
C ALA A 90 -9.52 9.24 -35.99
N ARG A 91 -10.84 9.29 -35.87
CA ARG A 91 -11.80 8.44 -36.59
C ARG A 91 -11.78 8.70 -38.09
N ASP A 92 -11.80 9.97 -38.48
CA ASP A 92 -11.84 10.38 -39.89
C ASP A 92 -10.55 10.02 -40.63
N ASN A 93 -9.42 10.00 -39.93
CA ASN A 93 -8.12 9.67 -40.50
C ASN A 93 -7.69 8.22 -40.25
N HIS A 94 -8.44 7.44 -39.47
CA HIS A 94 -8.11 6.07 -39.05
C HIS A 94 -6.73 5.94 -38.38
N VAL A 95 -6.38 6.89 -37.52
CA VAL A 95 -5.08 6.94 -36.81
C VAL A 95 -5.25 6.81 -35.31
N VAL A 96 -4.28 6.15 -34.66
CA VAL A 96 -4.17 6.13 -33.20
C VAL A 96 -3.48 7.41 -32.75
N ILE A 97 -3.97 8.04 -31.68
CA ILE A 97 -3.43 9.31 -31.18
C ILE A 97 -3.03 9.16 -29.72
N SER A 98 -1.85 9.63 -29.35
CA SER A 98 -1.47 9.90 -27.95
C SER A 98 -1.40 11.40 -27.72
N LEU A 99 -2.16 11.91 -26.75
CA LEU A 99 -2.29 13.35 -26.51
C LEU A 99 -2.06 13.69 -25.03
N GLY A 100 -1.07 14.55 -24.77
CA GLY A 100 -0.86 15.16 -23.46
C GLY A 100 -1.72 16.42 -23.27
N VAL A 101 -2.49 16.47 -22.19
CA VAL A 101 -3.39 17.58 -21.85
C VAL A 101 -3.32 17.93 -20.35
N SER A 102 -3.64 19.17 -20.03
CA SER A 102 -4.06 19.58 -18.69
C SER A 102 -5.56 19.34 -18.57
N GLU A 103 -5.92 18.35 -17.76
CA GLU A 103 -7.30 17.92 -17.51
C GLU A 103 -7.87 18.65 -16.30
N LYS A 104 -9.08 19.20 -16.42
CA LYS A 104 -9.90 19.66 -15.29
C LYS A 104 -11.03 18.69 -14.99
N VAL A 105 -11.53 18.74 -13.75
CA VAL A 105 -12.58 17.84 -13.25
C VAL A 105 -13.83 18.59 -12.82
N ARG A 106 -15.00 17.95 -12.88
CA ARG A 106 -16.29 18.60 -12.57
C ARG A 106 -16.53 18.80 -11.08
N TYR A 107 -15.92 17.97 -10.24
CA TYR A 107 -16.10 18.03 -8.79
C TYR A 107 -15.22 19.07 -8.09
N SER A 108 -14.34 19.78 -8.81
CA SER A 108 -13.44 20.77 -8.23
C SER A 108 -13.11 21.89 -9.23
N ALA A 109 -13.20 23.14 -8.77
CA ALA A 109 -12.85 24.31 -9.57
C ALA A 109 -11.34 24.60 -9.60
N GLY A 110 -10.51 23.83 -8.88
CA GLY A 110 -9.06 24.06 -8.79
C GLY A 110 -8.21 22.81 -8.89
N THR A 111 -8.79 21.65 -9.16
CA THR A 111 -8.03 20.41 -9.32
C THR A 111 -7.74 20.19 -10.80
N LEU A 112 -6.46 20.21 -11.15
CA LEU A 112 -5.98 19.91 -12.49
C LEU A 112 -5.09 18.66 -12.45
N PHE A 113 -5.13 17.87 -13.52
CA PHE A 113 -4.24 16.73 -13.71
C PHE A 113 -3.44 16.90 -15.00
N ASN A 114 -2.18 16.48 -14.97
CA ASN A 114 -1.41 16.28 -16.19
C ASN A 114 -1.74 14.89 -16.72
N THR A 115 -2.33 14.83 -17.89
CA THR A 115 -2.98 13.62 -18.41
C THR A 115 -2.46 13.30 -19.79
N ASN A 116 -2.19 12.02 -20.05
CA ASN A 116 -1.98 11.49 -21.39
C ASN A 116 -3.15 10.55 -21.74
N ILE A 117 -3.82 10.83 -22.84
CA ILE A 117 -4.88 9.97 -23.38
C ILE A 117 -4.39 9.27 -24.65
N ILE A 118 -4.74 7.98 -24.79
CA ILE A 118 -4.56 7.24 -26.04
C ILE A 118 -5.95 7.03 -26.66
N ILE A 119 -6.13 7.51 -27.87
CA ILE A 119 -7.37 7.45 -28.64
C ILE A 119 -7.16 6.45 -29.79
N GLY A 120 -8.07 5.49 -29.93
CA GLY A 120 -8.08 4.50 -31.00
C GLY A 120 -8.49 5.09 -32.34
N GLU A 121 -8.27 4.31 -33.40
CA GLU A 121 -8.68 4.65 -34.77
C GLU A 121 -10.19 4.77 -34.97
N ASP A 122 -10.99 4.26 -34.03
CA ASP A 122 -12.44 4.36 -33.98
C ASP A 122 -12.91 5.62 -33.24
N GLY A 123 -11.98 6.36 -32.63
CA GLY A 123 -12.23 7.51 -31.79
C GLY A 123 -12.44 7.16 -30.31
N GLU A 124 -12.34 5.89 -29.88
CA GLU A 124 -12.53 5.52 -28.47
C GLU A 124 -11.29 5.82 -27.63
N ILE A 125 -11.48 6.24 -26.37
CA ILE A 125 -10.36 6.47 -25.44
C ILE A 125 -9.93 5.12 -24.86
N LEU A 126 -8.81 4.59 -25.36
CA LEU A 126 -8.25 3.30 -24.98
C LEU A 126 -7.53 3.36 -23.63
N VAL A 127 -6.84 4.47 -23.35
CA VAL A 127 -6.11 4.70 -22.10
C VAL A 127 -6.31 6.14 -21.64
N HIS A 128 -6.64 6.31 -20.36
CA HIS A 128 -6.72 7.61 -19.68
C HIS A 128 -5.75 7.63 -18.50
N HIS A 129 -4.53 8.13 -18.74
CA HIS A 129 -3.45 8.12 -17.76
C HIS A 129 -3.22 9.50 -17.17
N ARG A 130 -3.41 9.63 -15.85
CA ARG A 130 -3.06 10.84 -15.08
C ARG A 130 -1.68 10.62 -14.48
N LYS A 131 -0.77 11.58 -14.64
CA LYS A 131 0.60 11.55 -14.10
C LYS A 131 0.55 11.21 -12.61
N LEU A 132 1.14 10.08 -12.24
CA LEU A 132 1.14 9.53 -10.88
C LEU A 132 1.65 10.54 -9.86
N MET A 133 2.72 11.26 -10.20
CA MET A 133 3.30 12.27 -9.33
C MET A 133 3.87 13.45 -10.13
N PRO A 134 3.28 14.64 -10.02
CA PRO A 134 3.86 15.87 -10.54
C PRO A 134 5.26 16.11 -9.95
N THR A 135 6.19 16.54 -10.80
CA THR A 135 7.60 16.69 -10.46
C THR A 135 7.91 18.11 -10.05
N PHE A 136 8.60 18.28 -8.91
CA PHE A 136 9.11 19.57 -8.45
C PHE A 136 8.04 20.69 -8.45
N PHE A 137 8.22 21.76 -9.23
CA PHE A 137 7.32 22.92 -9.26
C PHE A 137 5.94 22.60 -9.85
N GLU A 138 5.81 21.52 -10.62
CA GLU A 138 4.52 21.09 -11.18
C GLU A 138 3.47 20.83 -10.08
N LYS A 139 3.92 20.46 -8.87
CA LYS A 139 3.06 20.22 -7.70
C LYS A 139 2.28 21.46 -7.26
N LEU A 140 2.69 22.65 -7.69
CA LEU A 140 1.95 23.90 -7.46
C LEU A 140 0.74 24.03 -8.39
N THR A 141 0.69 23.27 -9.47
CA THR A 141 -0.35 23.34 -10.52
C THR A 141 -1.19 22.07 -10.56
N TRP A 142 -0.56 20.90 -10.60
CA TRP A 142 -1.24 19.62 -10.81
C TRP A 142 -1.31 18.77 -9.54
N ALA A 143 -2.40 18.01 -9.43
CA ALA A 143 -2.60 16.99 -8.42
C ALA A 143 -1.99 15.63 -8.86
N PRO A 144 -1.63 14.75 -7.92
CA PRO A 144 -1.17 13.40 -8.23
C PRO A 144 -2.29 12.53 -8.80
N GLY A 145 -1.96 11.77 -9.85
CA GLY A 145 -2.84 10.77 -10.45
C GLY A 145 -2.93 9.47 -9.66
N ASP A 146 -3.62 8.50 -10.25
CA ASP A 146 -3.84 7.17 -9.69
C ASP A 146 -3.41 6.06 -10.67
N GLY A 147 -3.46 4.80 -10.22
CA GLY A 147 -3.03 3.66 -11.02
C GLY A 147 -3.98 3.26 -12.15
N TYR A 148 -5.12 3.91 -12.35
CA TYR A 148 -6.10 3.53 -13.38
C TYR A 148 -5.49 3.55 -14.79
N GLY A 149 -4.62 4.53 -15.03
CA GLY A 149 -3.97 4.80 -16.31
C GLY A 149 -2.82 3.88 -16.68
N LEU A 150 -2.32 3.07 -15.74
CA LEU A 150 -1.17 2.17 -15.96
C LEU A 150 -1.57 0.95 -16.79
N ARG A 151 -1.99 1.19 -18.04
CA ARG A 151 -2.54 0.23 -18.99
C ARG A 151 -1.85 0.36 -20.33
N VAL A 152 -1.78 -0.76 -21.03
CA VAL A 152 -1.29 -0.83 -22.41
C VAL A 152 -2.50 -0.92 -23.34
N ALA A 153 -2.59 0.02 -24.29
CA ALA A 153 -3.60 0.05 -25.32
C ALA A 153 -3.35 -1.10 -26.32
N GLN A 154 -4.37 -1.92 -26.55
CA GLN A 154 -4.34 -2.97 -27.56
C GLN A 154 -4.82 -2.37 -28.88
N THR A 155 -3.94 -2.35 -29.88
CA THR A 155 -4.27 -1.84 -31.22
C THR A 155 -3.83 -2.84 -32.28
N ARG A 156 -4.36 -2.71 -33.51
CA ARG A 156 -3.88 -3.52 -34.64
C ARG A 156 -2.42 -3.28 -35.01
N TYR A 157 -1.85 -2.16 -34.56
CA TYR A 157 -0.48 -1.75 -34.78
C TYR A 157 0.46 -2.16 -33.64
N GLY A 158 -0.04 -2.88 -32.63
CA GLY A 158 0.73 -3.37 -31.50
C GLY A 158 0.23 -2.84 -30.15
N GLN A 159 1.00 -3.18 -29.12
CA GLN A 159 0.70 -2.90 -27.73
C GLN A 159 1.40 -1.61 -27.28
N ILE A 160 0.62 -0.56 -27.04
CA ILE A 160 1.13 0.81 -26.82
C ILE A 160 0.92 1.22 -25.36
N GLY A 161 1.99 1.50 -24.63
CA GLY A 161 1.91 2.14 -23.31
C GLY A 161 2.48 3.56 -23.35
N ALA A 162 2.20 4.32 -22.30
CA ALA A 162 2.63 5.71 -22.20
C ALA A 162 2.95 6.10 -20.75
N LEU A 163 4.02 6.87 -20.55
CA LEU A 163 4.37 7.50 -19.28
C LEU A 163 4.80 8.95 -19.49
N ILE A 164 4.50 9.79 -18.49
CA ILE A 164 4.68 11.23 -18.58
C ILE A 164 5.98 11.65 -17.86
N CYS A 165 6.93 12.19 -18.61
CA CYS A 165 8.15 12.82 -18.11
C CYS A 165 8.89 11.99 -17.04
N GLY A 166 8.97 12.48 -15.80
CA GLY A 166 9.70 11.85 -14.70
C GLY A 166 9.24 10.43 -14.36
N GLU A 167 8.01 10.05 -14.72
CA GLU A 167 7.49 8.69 -14.53
C GLU A 167 8.33 7.62 -15.23
N ASN A 168 9.01 7.99 -16.32
CA ASN A 168 9.97 7.14 -17.03
C ASN A 168 11.22 6.79 -16.21
N THR A 169 11.34 7.30 -14.97
CA THR A 169 12.36 6.89 -14.00
C THR A 169 11.80 5.93 -12.94
N ASN A 170 10.47 5.84 -12.80
CA ASN A 170 9.86 5.02 -11.76
C ASN A 170 9.89 3.54 -12.17
N PRO A 171 10.70 2.69 -11.51
CA PRO A 171 10.87 1.30 -11.91
C PRO A 171 9.57 0.49 -11.80
N LEU A 172 8.70 0.81 -10.84
CA LEU A 172 7.45 0.10 -10.65
C LEU A 172 6.42 0.47 -11.71
N ALA A 173 6.34 1.74 -12.10
CA ALA A 173 5.45 2.19 -13.18
C ALA A 173 5.88 1.57 -14.52
N ARG A 174 7.19 1.58 -14.81
CA ARG A 174 7.78 0.96 -16.00
C ARG A 174 7.51 -0.54 -16.05
N TYR A 175 7.88 -1.26 -14.99
CA TYR A 175 7.64 -2.70 -14.91
C TYR A 175 6.16 -3.06 -15.06
N THR A 176 5.25 -2.22 -14.56
CA THR A 176 3.80 -2.42 -14.72
C THR A 176 3.36 -2.40 -16.19
N LEU A 177 3.93 -1.53 -17.03
CA LEU A 177 3.62 -1.50 -18.46
C LEU A 177 4.32 -2.63 -19.21
N MET A 178 5.61 -2.86 -18.92
CA MET A 178 6.38 -3.98 -19.48
C MET A 178 5.68 -5.33 -19.27
N ALA A 179 5.17 -5.57 -18.05
CA ALA A 179 4.51 -6.82 -17.68
C ALA A 179 3.17 -7.05 -18.41
N GLN A 180 2.63 -6.03 -19.07
CA GLN A 180 1.45 -6.13 -19.92
C GLN A 180 1.79 -6.43 -21.37
N GLY A 181 3.06 -6.64 -21.72
CA GLY A 181 3.47 -6.96 -23.09
C GLY A 181 3.64 -5.75 -23.99
N GLU A 182 3.94 -4.58 -23.42
CA GLU A 182 4.23 -3.35 -24.17
C GLU A 182 5.28 -3.59 -25.27
N GLN A 183 4.99 -3.08 -26.47
CA GLN A 183 5.83 -3.17 -27.68
C GLN A 183 6.25 -1.79 -28.18
N ILE A 184 5.46 -0.76 -27.87
CA ILE A 184 5.73 0.64 -28.15
C ILE A 184 5.52 1.41 -26.85
N HIS A 185 6.56 2.13 -26.43
CA HIS A 185 6.56 2.95 -25.24
C HIS A 185 6.59 4.44 -25.62
N ILE A 186 5.53 5.15 -25.28
CA ILE A 186 5.43 6.60 -25.48
C ILE A 186 5.93 7.31 -24.23
N SER A 187 6.84 8.26 -24.42
CA SER A 187 7.29 9.17 -23.37
C SER A 187 7.07 10.62 -23.80
N THR A 188 6.23 11.33 -23.07
CA THR A 188 5.91 12.73 -23.35
C THR A 188 6.68 13.66 -22.42
N TRP A 189 7.20 14.77 -22.95
CA TRP A 189 8.12 15.68 -22.25
C TRP A 189 7.72 17.15 -22.47
N PRO A 190 8.07 18.06 -21.55
CA PRO A 190 7.81 19.48 -21.71
C PRO A 190 8.79 20.12 -22.71
N ALA A 191 8.47 21.32 -23.17
CA ALA A 191 9.32 22.05 -24.11
C ALA A 191 10.66 22.48 -23.50
N ILE A 192 10.65 22.94 -22.27
CA ILE A 192 11.87 23.29 -21.52
C ILE A 192 11.75 22.80 -20.07
N TRP A 193 12.88 22.65 -19.38
CA TRP A 193 12.92 22.21 -17.98
C TRP A 193 13.85 23.07 -17.12
N PRO A 194 13.38 24.25 -16.65
CA PRO A 194 14.16 25.14 -15.80
C PRO A 194 14.32 24.58 -14.38
N THR A 195 15.55 24.27 -13.95
CA THR A 195 15.84 23.82 -12.57
C THR A 195 16.55 24.87 -11.72
N ARG A 196 17.11 25.90 -12.36
CA ARG A 196 17.73 27.05 -11.72
C ARG A 196 17.44 28.29 -12.55
N VAL A 197 17.22 29.41 -11.88
CA VAL A 197 17.12 30.72 -12.53
C VAL A 197 18.52 31.11 -13.02
N MET A 198 18.66 31.37 -14.32
CA MET A 198 19.86 31.97 -14.87
C MET A 198 19.90 33.44 -14.43
N VAL A 199 20.92 33.84 -13.67
CA VAL A 199 21.13 35.23 -13.24
C VAL A 199 22.29 35.81 -14.04
N GLU A 200 22.09 36.94 -14.70
CA GLU A 200 23.17 37.73 -15.26
C GLU A 200 23.92 38.43 -14.12
N ASN A 201 25.23 38.16 -13.97
CA ASN A 201 26.06 38.98 -13.10
C ASN A 201 26.28 40.34 -13.77
N ALA A 202 25.60 41.37 -13.28
CA ALA A 202 25.91 42.75 -13.59
C ALA A 202 27.33 43.09 -13.09
N GLY A 203 28.36 42.88 -13.93
CA GLY A 203 29.73 43.26 -13.58
C GLY A 203 30.88 42.68 -14.41
N ASN A 204 30.66 41.64 -15.24
CA ASN A 204 31.73 41.12 -16.10
C ASN A 204 31.50 41.54 -17.56
N GLN A 205 32.49 42.22 -18.15
CA GLN A 205 32.52 42.61 -19.58
C GLN A 205 32.66 41.41 -20.53
N ASP A 206 32.86 40.21 -19.98
CA ASP A 206 32.70 38.96 -20.71
C ASP A 206 31.27 38.48 -20.54
N ASN A 207 30.52 38.32 -21.65
CA ASN A 207 29.18 37.71 -21.77
C ASN A 207 29.14 36.24 -21.28
N THR A 208 29.67 35.98 -20.09
CA THR A 208 29.73 34.68 -19.44
C THR A 208 28.66 34.67 -18.37
N VAL A 209 27.53 34.03 -18.68
CA VAL A 209 26.44 33.77 -17.73
C VAL A 209 27.02 33.02 -16.53
N SER A 210 27.18 33.72 -15.41
CA SER A 210 27.70 33.15 -14.18
C SER A 210 26.58 32.41 -13.46
N THR A 211 26.50 31.10 -13.69
CA THR A 211 25.56 30.25 -12.95
C THR A 211 26.07 30.00 -11.53
N THR A 212 25.18 30.00 -10.53
CA THR A 212 25.38 29.18 -9.31
C THR A 212 25.14 27.69 -9.66
N GLY A 213 25.96 27.17 -10.57
CA GLY A 213 25.99 25.79 -11.07
C GLY A 213 25.14 25.50 -12.33
N ARG A 214 25.55 24.47 -13.10
CA ARG A 214 24.91 24.03 -14.37
C ARG A 214 23.43 23.65 -14.20
N ASN A 215 22.58 24.10 -15.13
CA ASN A 215 21.17 23.68 -15.24
C ASN A 215 21.08 22.20 -15.67
N TYR A 216 19.94 21.57 -15.40
CA TYR A 216 19.68 20.18 -15.75
C TYR A 216 19.67 19.97 -17.28
N ASP A 217 20.46 19.02 -17.76
CA ASP A 217 20.47 18.61 -19.17
C ASP A 217 19.24 17.72 -19.46
N ASN A 218 18.17 18.36 -19.90
CA ASN A 218 16.91 17.68 -20.23
C ASN A 218 17.06 16.75 -21.43
N ILE A 219 17.87 17.07 -22.44
CA ILE A 219 18.03 16.23 -23.63
C ILE A 219 18.67 14.90 -23.26
N ALA A 220 19.82 14.93 -22.58
CA ALA A 220 20.52 13.72 -22.17
C ALA A 220 19.71 12.91 -21.15
N ALA A 221 19.08 13.58 -20.18
CA ALA A 221 18.28 12.92 -19.16
C ALA A 221 17.03 12.23 -19.72
N ASN A 222 16.29 12.90 -20.60
CA ASN A 222 15.07 12.36 -21.20
C ASN A 222 15.41 11.17 -22.10
N HIS A 223 16.48 11.27 -22.89
CA HIS A 223 16.99 10.17 -23.70
C HIS A 223 17.35 8.98 -22.82
N THR A 224 18.15 9.19 -21.77
CA THR A 224 18.59 8.12 -20.86
C THR A 224 17.40 7.38 -20.24
N ARG A 225 16.37 8.10 -19.79
CA ARG A 225 15.17 7.51 -19.18
C ARG A 225 14.37 6.67 -20.17
N ALA A 226 14.11 7.21 -21.36
CA ALA A 226 13.37 6.51 -22.41
C ALA A 226 14.16 5.31 -22.95
N ALA A 227 15.46 5.47 -23.21
CA ALA A 227 16.35 4.41 -23.68
C ALA A 227 16.44 3.27 -22.68
N ALA A 228 16.51 3.57 -21.37
CA ALA A 228 16.48 2.55 -20.34
C ALA A 228 15.18 1.73 -20.38
N HIS A 229 14.03 2.38 -20.59
CA HIS A 229 12.76 1.67 -20.75
C HIS A 229 12.81 0.75 -21.97
N CYS A 230 13.18 1.28 -23.13
CA CYS A 230 13.25 0.52 -24.39
C CYS A 230 14.17 -0.68 -24.26
N PHE A 231 15.35 -0.48 -23.66
CA PHE A 231 16.33 -1.52 -23.42
C PHE A 231 15.84 -2.60 -22.45
N GLU A 232 15.11 -2.26 -21.38
CA GLU A 232 14.60 -3.26 -20.44
C GLU A 232 13.38 -4.01 -20.99
N ALA A 233 12.44 -3.29 -21.60
CA ALA A 233 11.20 -3.84 -22.15
C ALA A 233 11.39 -4.59 -23.47
N LYS A 234 12.49 -4.28 -24.18
CA LYS A 234 12.72 -4.63 -25.60
C LYS A 234 11.59 -4.12 -26.49
N CYS A 235 11.20 -2.87 -26.28
CA CYS A 235 10.14 -2.19 -27.02
C CYS A 235 10.71 -0.99 -27.79
N PHE A 236 10.02 -0.53 -28.83
CA PHE A 236 10.34 0.76 -29.46
C PHE A 236 9.95 1.91 -28.53
N GLY A 237 10.69 3.02 -28.59
CA GLY A 237 10.41 4.24 -27.85
C GLY A 237 9.99 5.38 -28.77
N ILE A 238 8.96 6.11 -28.38
CA ILE A 238 8.57 7.38 -29.02
C ILE A 238 8.73 8.49 -28.00
N MET A 239 9.73 9.34 -28.18
CA MET A 239 9.92 10.53 -27.37
C MET A 239 9.25 11.72 -28.05
N SER A 240 8.28 12.33 -27.37
CA SER A 240 7.58 13.52 -27.84
C SER A 240 7.77 14.66 -26.86
N ALA A 241 8.57 15.64 -27.24
CA ALA A 241 8.82 16.84 -26.45
C ALA A 241 8.10 18.05 -27.06
N GLY A 242 7.66 18.98 -26.21
CA GLY A 242 7.10 20.24 -26.68
C GLY A 242 8.15 21.10 -27.37
N TYR A 243 7.71 22.08 -28.14
CA TYR A 243 8.56 23.17 -28.63
C TYR A 243 8.03 24.49 -28.08
N LEU A 244 8.91 25.40 -27.67
CA LEU A 244 8.50 26.73 -27.24
C LEU A 244 8.99 27.75 -28.27
N ASP A 245 8.09 28.18 -29.16
CA ASP A 245 8.39 29.18 -30.17
C ASP A 245 8.40 30.60 -29.57
N ASP A 246 8.85 31.57 -30.38
CA ASP A 246 8.98 32.96 -29.93
C ASP A 246 7.62 33.59 -29.55
N ALA A 247 6.56 33.23 -30.26
CA ALA A 247 5.20 33.70 -29.99
C ALA A 247 4.69 33.18 -28.64
N ALA A 248 4.89 31.90 -28.33
CA ALA A 248 4.55 31.29 -27.05
C ALA A 248 5.37 31.90 -25.91
N MET A 249 6.67 32.17 -26.11
CA MET A 249 7.48 32.88 -25.12
C MET A 249 6.95 34.29 -24.86
N ALA A 250 6.59 35.02 -25.93
CA ALA A 250 6.01 36.35 -25.83
C ALA A 250 4.65 36.34 -25.11
N ASP A 251 3.78 35.36 -25.39
CA ASP A 251 2.49 35.20 -24.71
C ASP A 251 2.67 34.98 -23.20
N ILE A 252 3.61 34.12 -22.79
CA ILE A 252 3.95 33.91 -21.37
C ILE A 252 4.47 35.21 -20.76
N ALA A 253 5.45 35.84 -21.41
CA ALA A 253 6.10 37.06 -20.95
C ALA A 253 5.12 38.24 -20.78
N ALA A 254 4.18 38.41 -21.71
CA ALA A 254 3.18 39.49 -21.67
C ALA A 254 2.24 39.41 -20.46
N MET A 255 2.12 38.23 -19.83
CA MET A 255 1.36 38.02 -18.60
C MET A 255 2.18 38.24 -17.32
N THR A 256 3.39 38.80 -17.42
CA THR A 256 4.28 39.08 -16.28
C THR A 256 4.57 40.58 -16.13
N GLU A 257 5.03 40.99 -14.95
CA GLU A 257 5.40 42.40 -14.69
C GLU A 257 6.63 42.86 -15.48
N THR A 258 7.52 41.92 -15.84
CA THR A 258 8.76 42.19 -16.58
C THR A 258 8.85 41.33 -17.85
N PRO A 259 8.08 41.65 -18.91
CA PRO A 259 7.99 40.81 -20.11
C PRO A 259 9.35 40.56 -20.79
N GLU A 260 10.18 41.58 -20.94
CA GLU A 260 11.49 41.43 -21.61
C GLU A 260 12.43 40.47 -20.87
N ASP A 261 12.46 40.55 -19.54
CA ASP A 261 13.28 39.68 -18.69
C ASP A 261 12.74 38.24 -18.70
N MET A 262 11.42 38.07 -18.65
CA MET A 262 10.80 36.74 -18.74
C MET A 262 11.07 36.07 -20.09
N HIS A 263 10.95 36.82 -21.20
CA HIS A 263 11.22 36.31 -22.54
C HIS A 263 12.69 35.86 -22.67
N LYS A 264 13.65 36.72 -22.27
CA LYS A 264 15.07 36.35 -22.24
C LYS A 264 15.36 35.11 -21.40
N LYS A 265 14.73 35.01 -20.21
CA LYS A 265 14.85 33.83 -19.35
C LYS A 265 14.36 32.57 -20.05
N LEU A 266 13.17 32.60 -20.66
CA LEU A 266 12.62 31.46 -21.39
C LEU A 266 13.53 31.03 -22.55
N ALA A 267 14.01 31.99 -23.35
CA ALA A 267 14.90 31.75 -24.48
C ALA A 267 16.28 31.19 -24.07
N SER A 268 16.71 31.40 -22.83
CA SER A 268 18.01 30.91 -22.33
C SER A 268 18.05 29.41 -22.02
N TYR A 269 16.89 28.75 -21.89
CA TYR A 269 16.82 27.33 -21.53
C TYR A 269 16.91 26.42 -22.77
N PRO A 270 17.57 25.26 -22.67
CA PRO A 270 17.62 24.30 -23.76
C PRO A 270 16.24 23.72 -24.08
N GLN A 271 15.88 23.76 -25.36
CA GLN A 271 14.64 23.15 -25.88
C GLN A 271 14.70 21.62 -25.80
N GLY A 272 13.54 21.01 -25.62
CA GLY A 272 13.36 19.57 -25.60
C GLY A 272 13.62 18.94 -26.97
N ALA A 273 13.79 17.62 -26.98
CA ALA A 273 14.06 16.86 -28.19
C ALA A 273 13.01 15.77 -28.41
N SER A 274 12.49 15.67 -29.64
CA SER A 274 11.65 14.54 -30.08
C SER A 274 12.47 13.60 -30.96
N GLN A 275 12.37 12.28 -30.71
CA GLN A 275 13.13 11.25 -31.39
C GLN A 275 12.49 9.86 -31.21
N PHE A 276 12.89 8.91 -32.06
CA PHE A 276 12.48 7.51 -31.97
C PHE A 276 13.63 6.64 -31.46
N LEU A 277 13.33 5.65 -30.64
CA LEU A 277 14.29 4.71 -30.08
C LEU A 277 13.97 3.27 -30.48
N ASP A 278 15.00 2.50 -30.82
CA ASP A 278 14.89 1.07 -31.10
C ASP A 278 14.84 0.24 -29.79
N PRO A 279 14.56 -1.08 -29.85
CA PRO A 279 14.56 -1.96 -28.67
C PRO A 279 15.89 -2.07 -27.92
N THR A 280 16.98 -1.54 -28.46
CA THR A 280 18.29 -1.44 -27.79
C THR A 280 18.48 -0.11 -27.07
N GLY A 281 17.55 0.85 -27.26
CA GLY A 281 17.60 2.20 -26.72
C GLY A 281 18.38 3.18 -27.58
N LYS A 282 18.79 2.80 -28.80
CA LYS A 282 19.48 3.70 -29.75
C LYS A 282 18.47 4.47 -30.58
N ILE A 283 18.89 5.62 -31.12
CA ILE A 283 18.06 6.44 -31.99
C ILE A 283 17.83 5.70 -33.32
N VAL A 284 16.56 5.53 -33.70
CA VAL A 284 16.16 4.95 -34.99
C VAL A 284 16.70 5.82 -36.13
N GLN A 285 17.31 5.19 -37.11
CA GLN A 285 17.88 5.86 -38.28
C GLN A 285 16.90 5.83 -39.47
N GLY A 286 17.02 6.78 -40.39
CA GLY A 286 16.24 6.79 -41.63
C GLY A 286 14.86 7.44 -41.52
N GLY A 287 14.63 8.19 -40.45
CA GLY A 287 13.44 9.04 -40.32
C GLY A 287 13.48 10.27 -41.23
N PHE A 288 12.33 10.93 -41.34
CA PHE A 288 12.20 12.23 -41.99
C PHE A 288 11.30 13.13 -41.14
N ALA A 289 11.43 14.45 -41.29
CA ALA A 289 10.58 15.42 -40.62
C ALA A 289 9.79 16.25 -41.63
N MET A 290 8.56 16.62 -41.28
CA MET A 290 7.81 17.67 -41.97
C MET A 290 7.95 18.96 -41.16
N ASP A 291 8.66 19.94 -41.69
CA ASP A 291 8.80 21.27 -41.10
C ASP A 291 7.49 22.04 -41.27
N LEU A 292 6.84 22.41 -40.17
CA LEU A 292 5.53 23.08 -40.22
C LEU A 292 5.67 24.58 -40.51
N THR A 293 6.85 25.15 -40.34
CA THR A 293 7.10 26.58 -40.63
C THR A 293 7.37 26.81 -42.11
N GLN A 294 8.05 25.86 -42.77
CA GLN A 294 8.42 25.94 -44.17
C GLN A 294 7.54 25.07 -45.09
N ASP A 295 6.63 24.28 -44.52
CA ASP A 295 5.81 23.27 -45.21
C ASP A 295 6.68 22.36 -46.11
N GLN A 296 7.84 21.95 -45.59
CA GLN A 296 8.87 21.22 -46.34
C GLN A 296 9.23 19.90 -45.66
N ARG A 297 9.40 18.86 -46.47
CA ARG A 297 9.96 17.59 -46.03
C ARG A 297 11.49 17.67 -45.91
N LEU A 298 11.99 17.23 -44.76
CA LEU A 298 13.41 17.15 -44.42
C LEU A 298 13.78 15.67 -44.22
N ASP A 299 14.49 15.08 -45.18
CA ASP A 299 14.94 13.69 -45.10
C ASP A 299 16.15 13.53 -44.16
N ALA A 300 16.41 12.29 -43.74
CA ALA A 300 17.52 11.90 -42.85
C ALA A 300 17.52 12.65 -41.50
N GLN A 301 16.33 12.94 -40.99
CA GLN A 301 16.14 13.53 -39.66
C GLN A 301 15.83 12.43 -38.65
N ASN A 302 16.65 12.35 -37.61
CA ASN A 302 16.48 11.36 -36.53
C ASN A 302 16.05 12.01 -35.20
N MET A 303 16.13 13.34 -35.10
CA MET A 303 15.79 14.12 -33.92
C MET A 303 15.38 15.54 -34.32
N VAL A 304 14.42 16.11 -33.60
CA VAL A 304 13.98 17.53 -33.76
C VAL A 304 14.08 18.24 -32.41
N THR A 305 14.62 19.46 -32.39
CA THR A 305 14.83 20.27 -31.16
C THR A 305 14.44 21.75 -31.28
N ASN A 306 14.94 22.46 -32.29
CA ASN A 306 14.89 23.93 -32.35
C ASN A 306 13.95 24.47 -33.44
N ARG A 307 12.94 23.70 -33.83
CA ARG A 307 11.98 24.07 -34.88
C ARG A 307 10.68 23.33 -34.69
N GLU A 308 9.58 23.90 -35.17
CA GLU A 308 8.31 23.21 -35.17
C GLU A 308 8.21 22.20 -36.33
N ALA A 309 8.10 20.92 -36.03
CA ALA A 309 8.05 19.86 -37.04
C ALA A 309 7.33 18.59 -36.56
N ILE A 310 6.94 17.73 -37.50
CA ILE A 310 6.46 16.38 -37.23
C ILE A 310 7.52 15.39 -37.71
N LEU A 311 8.07 14.59 -36.80
CA LEU A 311 9.09 13.59 -37.11
C LEU A 311 8.44 12.22 -37.34
N PHE A 312 8.87 11.50 -38.37
CA PHE A 312 8.33 10.21 -38.78
C PHE A 312 9.41 9.13 -38.76
N ALA A 313 9.02 7.91 -38.39
CA ALA A 313 9.83 6.70 -38.52
C ALA A 313 8.95 5.48 -38.76
N ASP A 314 9.47 4.52 -39.53
CA ASP A 314 8.87 3.20 -39.71
C ASP A 314 9.46 2.25 -38.65
N LEU A 315 8.59 1.54 -37.93
CA LEU A 315 8.93 0.69 -36.80
C LEU A 315 8.48 -0.75 -37.11
N ASP A 316 9.41 -1.70 -37.19
CA ASP A 316 9.10 -3.13 -37.33
C ASP A 316 9.10 -3.82 -35.97
N LEU A 317 7.91 -4.11 -35.43
CA LEU A 317 7.81 -4.72 -34.09
C LEU A 317 8.39 -6.13 -33.99
N ASN A 318 8.73 -6.79 -35.12
CA ASN A 318 9.44 -8.07 -35.07
C ASN A 318 10.85 -7.92 -34.44
N GLU A 319 11.46 -6.73 -34.50
CA GLU A 319 12.75 -6.44 -33.86
C GLU A 319 12.69 -6.54 -32.32
N CYS A 320 11.49 -6.44 -31.72
CA CYS A 320 11.30 -6.64 -30.28
C CYS A 320 11.54 -8.10 -29.83
N ILE A 321 11.49 -9.07 -30.75
CA ILE A 321 11.50 -10.50 -30.42
C ILE A 321 12.90 -10.97 -30.03
N GLU A 322 13.90 -10.65 -30.85
CA GLU A 322 15.27 -11.15 -30.67
C GLU A 322 15.85 -10.70 -29.33
N GLY A 323 15.65 -9.42 -28.97
CA GLY A 323 16.11 -8.87 -27.69
C GLY A 323 15.53 -9.60 -26.46
N LYS A 324 14.29 -10.09 -26.54
CA LYS A 324 13.64 -10.84 -25.46
C LYS A 324 14.19 -12.26 -25.32
N GLN A 325 14.73 -12.85 -26.38
CA GLN A 325 15.41 -14.14 -26.29
C GLN A 325 16.64 -14.06 -25.36
N TYR A 326 17.41 -12.98 -25.48
CA TYR A 326 18.62 -12.79 -24.66
C TYR A 326 18.30 -12.28 -23.25
N HIS A 327 17.32 -11.38 -23.11
CA HIS A 327 16.99 -10.76 -21.84
C HIS A 327 15.52 -10.27 -21.79
N ASP A 328 14.64 -11.12 -21.26
CA ASP A 328 13.23 -10.80 -21.01
C ASP A 328 12.95 -10.61 -19.51
N VAL A 329 12.95 -9.34 -19.07
CA VAL A 329 12.82 -8.93 -17.67
C VAL A 329 11.44 -9.20 -17.06
N VAL A 330 10.42 -9.44 -17.89
CA VAL A 330 9.05 -9.73 -17.42
C VAL A 330 8.66 -11.20 -17.61
N GLY A 331 9.38 -11.92 -18.46
CA GLY A 331 9.23 -13.37 -18.66
C GLY A 331 10.37 -14.16 -18.03
N GLY A 332 11.21 -14.74 -18.89
CA GLY A 332 12.18 -15.78 -18.49
C GLY A 332 13.27 -15.36 -17.50
N TYR A 333 13.60 -14.06 -17.43
CA TYR A 333 14.57 -13.55 -16.45
C TYR A 333 13.96 -13.32 -15.07
N GLN A 334 12.64 -13.07 -15.00
CA GLN A 334 11.97 -12.73 -13.75
C GLN A 334 11.86 -13.93 -12.81
N ARG A 335 12.13 -13.70 -11.52
CA ARG A 335 11.99 -14.69 -10.45
C ARG A 335 10.69 -14.52 -9.69
N PHE A 336 9.59 -15.04 -10.26
CA PHE A 336 8.24 -14.96 -9.67
C PHE A 336 8.10 -15.65 -8.30
N ASP A 337 9.01 -16.56 -7.96
CA ASP A 337 9.10 -17.19 -6.64
C ASP A 337 9.75 -16.27 -5.58
N VAL A 338 10.47 -15.24 -6.02
CA VAL A 338 11.16 -14.27 -5.15
C VAL A 338 10.42 -12.93 -5.12
N PHE A 339 10.00 -12.42 -6.28
CA PHE A 339 9.38 -11.11 -6.43
C PHE A 339 7.97 -11.21 -6.99
N SER A 340 7.04 -10.48 -6.36
CA SER A 340 5.65 -10.33 -6.80
C SER A 340 5.23 -8.87 -6.67
N LEU A 341 4.69 -8.29 -7.74
CA LEU A 341 4.15 -6.93 -7.76
C LEU A 341 2.62 -6.95 -7.90
N GLN A 342 1.92 -6.17 -7.07
CA GLN A 342 0.49 -5.94 -7.21
C GLN A 342 0.24 -4.44 -7.40
N VAL A 343 -0.62 -4.09 -8.36
CA VAL A 343 -0.91 -2.71 -8.73
C VAL A 343 -2.40 -2.42 -8.53
N ASN A 344 -2.72 -1.40 -7.73
CA ASN A 344 -4.10 -0.91 -7.61
C ASN A 344 -4.43 0.02 -8.79
N ARG A 345 -5.44 -0.35 -9.59
CA ARG A 345 -5.90 0.42 -10.76
C ARG A 345 -7.25 1.09 -10.56
N GLN A 346 -7.70 1.24 -9.32
CA GLN A 346 -8.93 1.95 -9.03
C GLN A 346 -8.75 3.44 -9.35
N ARG A 347 -9.72 4.01 -10.10
CA ARG A 347 -9.84 5.47 -10.28
C ARG A 347 -10.29 6.05 -8.94
N HIS A 348 -9.57 7.04 -8.43
CA HIS A 348 -9.93 7.69 -7.17
C HIS A 348 -10.86 8.88 -7.43
N GLU A 349 -12.05 8.82 -6.83
CA GLU A 349 -13.00 9.93 -6.77
C GLU A 349 -13.08 10.47 -5.34
N PRO A 350 -13.41 11.76 -5.13
CA PRO A 350 -13.52 12.32 -3.79
C PRO A 350 -14.54 11.60 -2.90
N VAL A 351 -15.60 11.08 -3.52
CA VAL A 351 -16.69 10.34 -2.87
C VAL A 351 -17.39 9.49 -3.92
N HIS A 352 -17.85 8.30 -3.54
CA HIS A 352 -18.77 7.50 -4.35
C HIS A 352 -20.18 7.64 -3.76
N PHE A 353 -21.10 8.21 -4.53
CA PHE A 353 -22.50 8.34 -4.14
C PHE A 353 -23.25 7.05 -4.46
N HIS A 354 -24.08 6.59 -3.51
CA HIS A 354 -24.95 5.44 -3.70
C HIS A 354 -26.38 5.90 -3.43
N ASP A 355 -27.04 6.39 -4.48
CA ASP A 355 -28.45 6.77 -4.42
C ASP A 355 -29.29 5.53 -4.71
N GLY A 356 -30.04 5.05 -3.72
CA GLY A 356 -30.82 3.81 -3.82
C GLY A 356 -32.13 4.01 -4.60
N ASN A 357 -32.13 3.76 -5.91
CA ASN A 357 -33.24 3.20 -6.71
C ASN A 357 -32.94 3.30 -8.22
N GLU A 358 -32.88 2.17 -8.91
CA GLU A 358 -33.51 1.98 -10.24
C GLU A 358 -33.41 0.49 -10.64
N ASN A 359 -34.55 -0.20 -10.57
CA ASN A 359 -34.77 -1.46 -11.27
C ASN A 359 -35.90 -1.24 -12.27
N GLY A 360 -35.63 -1.47 -13.55
CA GLY A 360 -36.65 -1.90 -14.51
C GLY A 360 -36.69 -1.16 -15.85
N SER A 361 -35.89 -1.60 -16.83
CA SER A 361 -36.45 -2.38 -17.94
C SER A 361 -35.36 -2.80 -18.93
N SER A 362 -35.34 -4.10 -19.20
CA SER A 362 -34.71 -4.68 -20.37
C SER A 362 -35.52 -4.31 -21.62
N LEU A 363 -34.92 -3.60 -22.58
CA LEU A 363 -35.30 -3.69 -23.98
C LEU A 363 -34.03 -3.73 -24.84
N ARG A 364 -33.77 -4.91 -25.41
CA ARG A 364 -32.95 -5.06 -26.61
C ARG A 364 -33.80 -4.67 -27.81
N SER A 365 -33.34 -3.74 -28.66
CA SER A 365 -33.34 -3.90 -30.13
C SER A 365 -32.63 -2.75 -30.84
N ASN A 366 -31.99 -3.12 -31.95
CA ASN A 366 -31.31 -2.31 -32.94
C ASN A 366 -32.13 -1.14 -33.55
N SER A 367 -31.39 -0.31 -34.30
CA SER A 367 -31.71 0.44 -35.52
C SER A 367 -32.05 1.93 -35.41
N LEU A 368 -31.15 2.73 -36.03
CA LEU A 368 -31.35 3.91 -36.89
C LEU A 368 -32.66 4.72 -36.77
N GLY A 369 -32.53 6.05 -36.67
CA GLY A 369 -33.56 6.96 -37.17
C GLY A 369 -33.64 8.32 -36.49
N ASN A 370 -33.39 9.34 -37.30
CA ASN A 370 -33.60 10.78 -37.15
C ASN A 370 -34.87 11.31 -36.41
N ASP A 371 -34.75 12.62 -36.11
CA ASP A 371 -35.77 13.70 -36.11
C ASP A 371 -36.28 14.29 -34.78
N GLU A 372 -35.85 15.55 -34.59
CA GLU A 372 -36.58 16.79 -34.27
C GLU A 372 -37.54 16.95 -33.06
N GLN A 373 -37.24 18.04 -32.34
CA GLN A 373 -38.11 19.11 -31.82
C GLN A 373 -38.89 19.00 -30.48
N LYS A 374 -38.58 20.02 -29.65
CA LYS A 374 -39.45 20.94 -28.88
C LYS A 374 -39.71 20.73 -27.38
N SER A 375 -39.26 21.78 -26.66
CA SER A 375 -39.67 22.38 -25.39
C SER A 375 -40.99 21.94 -24.72
N SER A 376 -40.97 21.84 -23.39
CA SER A 376 -41.59 22.82 -22.47
C SER A 376 -41.46 22.36 -21.01
N GLY A 377 -41.40 23.33 -20.08
CA GLY A 377 -41.11 23.09 -18.66
C GLY A 377 -42.31 22.65 -17.81
N GLY A 378 -42.00 22.21 -16.59
CA GLY A 378 -42.99 21.96 -15.53
C GLY A 378 -42.34 21.53 -14.23
N LYS A 379 -42.43 22.38 -13.20
CA LYS A 379 -42.06 22.10 -11.80
C LYS A 379 -42.92 20.96 -11.23
N GLY A 380 -42.31 20.07 -10.45
CA GLY A 380 -43.02 19.09 -9.63
C GLY A 380 -42.12 18.50 -8.55
N THR A 381 -42.25 19.01 -7.33
CA THR A 381 -41.76 18.39 -6.08
C THR A 381 -42.47 17.06 -5.82
N SER A 382 -41.73 16.00 -5.53
CA SER A 382 -42.24 14.85 -4.77
C SER A 382 -41.10 14.03 -4.14
N THR A 383 -41.32 13.71 -2.88
CA THR A 383 -40.48 13.01 -1.91
C THR A 383 -40.35 11.49 -2.10
N ARG A 384 -39.20 10.99 -1.65
CA ARG A 384 -38.91 9.68 -0.99
C ARG A 384 -39.00 8.37 -1.78
N GLY A 385 -37.92 7.60 -1.64
CA GLY A 385 -37.88 6.13 -1.72
C GLY A 385 -36.52 5.60 -1.26
N GLU A 386 -36.30 5.51 0.06
CA GLU A 386 -35.11 4.89 0.69
C GLU A 386 -35.19 3.35 0.67
N GLY A 387 -34.06 2.66 0.47
CA GLY A 387 -33.89 1.23 0.79
C GLY A 387 -32.46 0.71 0.58
N PRO A 388 -32.05 -0.38 1.25
CA PRO A 388 -31.85 -0.55 2.69
C PRO A 388 -30.37 -0.38 3.08
N LEU A 389 -30.14 0.44 4.12
CA LEU A 389 -28.84 0.66 4.75
C LEU A 389 -28.36 -0.60 5.48
N ILE A 390 -27.13 -1.03 5.21
CA ILE A 390 -26.40 -1.92 6.11
C ILE A 390 -25.98 -1.08 7.32
N LEU A 391 -26.73 -1.22 8.41
CA LEU A 391 -26.51 -0.48 9.64
C LEU A 391 -25.38 -1.14 10.43
N GLU A 392 -24.27 -0.43 10.57
CA GLU A 392 -23.22 -0.78 11.51
C GLU A 392 -23.67 -0.35 12.91
N THR A 393 -23.93 -1.32 13.79
CA THR A 393 -24.43 -1.02 15.14
C THR A 393 -23.38 -0.24 15.93
N LYS A 394 -23.76 0.92 16.45
CA LYS A 394 -22.90 1.88 17.19
C LYS A 394 -22.17 1.29 18.40
N GLU A 395 -22.62 0.15 18.93
CA GLU A 395 -22.01 -0.46 20.13
C GLU A 395 -21.11 -1.68 19.84
N THR A 396 -21.26 -2.34 18.69
CA THR A 396 -20.70 -3.70 18.48
C THR A 396 -19.82 -3.86 17.25
N GLY A 397 -19.82 -2.94 16.27
CA GLY A 397 -19.04 -3.12 15.03
C GLY A 397 -19.45 -4.36 14.22
N GLN A 398 -20.60 -4.96 14.55
CA GLN A 398 -21.21 -5.98 13.72
C GLN A 398 -21.96 -5.33 12.55
N VAL A 399 -21.73 -5.92 11.39
CA VAL A 399 -22.43 -5.64 10.14
C VAL A 399 -23.55 -6.65 10.03
N VAL A 400 -24.80 -6.23 10.24
CA VAL A 400 -25.98 -7.08 10.07
C VAL A 400 -26.57 -6.83 8.68
N PRO A 401 -26.78 -7.85 7.83
CA PRO A 401 -27.57 -7.68 6.61
C PRO A 401 -29.00 -7.34 7.01
N GLY A 402 -29.55 -6.23 6.50
CA GLY A 402 -30.93 -5.85 6.76
C GLY A 402 -31.88 -6.94 6.29
N GLY A 403 -32.53 -7.64 7.23
CA GLY A 403 -33.58 -8.59 6.93
C GLY A 403 -34.87 -7.86 6.56
N GLN A 404 -35.51 -8.30 5.48
CA GLN A 404 -36.87 -7.89 5.11
C GLN A 404 -37.85 -8.39 6.18
N ASN A 405 -38.26 -7.50 7.08
CA ASN A 405 -39.57 -7.59 7.73
C ASN A 405 -40.00 -6.20 8.19
N ASP A 406 -40.96 -5.66 7.45
CA ASP A 406 -41.69 -4.44 7.74
C ASP A 406 -42.53 -4.61 9.00
N GLN A 407 -41.95 -4.31 10.17
CA GLN A 407 -42.65 -3.67 11.29
C GLN A 407 -41.64 -2.85 12.09
N ALA A 408 -41.59 -1.55 11.79
CA ALA A 408 -40.94 -0.56 12.64
C ALA A 408 -41.74 -0.39 13.95
N THR A 409 -41.60 -1.32 14.88
CA THR A 409 -41.75 -0.97 16.29
C THR A 409 -40.57 -0.07 16.64
N ALA A 410 -40.87 1.19 16.99
CA ALA A 410 -39.90 2.16 17.46
C ALA A 410 -38.96 1.50 18.48
N VAL A 411 -37.72 1.23 18.06
CA VAL A 411 -36.67 0.80 18.99
C VAL A 411 -36.36 2.02 19.83
N THR A 412 -37.01 2.05 20.98
CA THR A 412 -36.70 2.87 22.13
C THR A 412 -35.19 2.97 22.32
N LYS A 413 -34.74 4.12 22.85
CA LYS A 413 -33.37 4.53 23.24
C LYS A 413 -32.48 3.52 24.01
N ASP A 414 -32.84 2.25 24.11
CA ASP A 414 -32.12 1.19 24.81
C ASP A 414 -32.06 -0.07 23.94
N GLY A 415 -31.10 -0.13 23.01
CA GLY A 415 -30.58 -1.44 22.56
C GLY A 415 -29.96 -2.16 23.77
N PRO A 416 -29.86 -3.50 23.77
CA PRO A 416 -29.33 -4.25 24.92
C PRO A 416 -27.89 -3.81 25.18
N LYS A 417 -27.72 -2.89 26.14
CA LYS A 417 -26.41 -2.39 26.58
C LYS A 417 -25.55 -3.61 26.87
N ALA A 418 -24.51 -3.83 26.05
CA ALA A 418 -23.58 -4.91 26.24
C ALA A 418 -23.09 -4.87 27.70
N LYS A 419 -23.46 -5.87 28.49
CA LYS A 419 -23.24 -5.82 29.93
C LYS A 419 -21.73 -5.80 30.16
N PRO A 420 -21.13 -4.77 30.78
CA PRO A 420 -19.68 -4.66 30.94
C PRO A 420 -19.04 -5.92 31.55
N TRP A 421 -19.76 -6.59 32.45
CA TRP A 421 -19.32 -7.84 33.07
C TRP A 421 -19.24 -9.03 32.10
N ALA A 422 -19.99 -9.03 30.99
CA ALA A 422 -19.96 -10.11 30.00
C ALA A 422 -18.59 -10.22 29.34
N HIS A 423 -17.95 -9.10 29.01
CA HIS A 423 -16.58 -9.09 28.47
C HIS A 423 -15.55 -9.60 29.48
N PHE A 424 -15.75 -9.29 30.77
CA PHE A 424 -14.88 -9.77 31.85
C PHE A 424 -14.98 -11.29 32.03
N VAL A 425 -16.19 -11.83 32.04
CA VAL A 425 -16.46 -13.27 32.21
C VAL A 425 -16.07 -14.05 30.95
N ALA A 426 -16.46 -13.61 29.76
CA ALA A 426 -16.07 -14.23 28.50
C ALA A 426 -14.55 -14.22 28.29
N GLY A 427 -13.88 -13.12 28.63
CA GLY A 427 -12.42 -13.03 28.60
C GLY A 427 -11.74 -14.00 29.58
N GLY A 428 -12.30 -14.16 30.78
CA GLY A 428 -11.81 -15.10 31.79
C GLY A 428 -11.97 -16.56 31.37
N ILE A 429 -13.15 -16.93 30.87
CA ILE A 429 -13.45 -18.27 30.37
C ILE A 429 -12.61 -18.59 29.13
N GLY A 430 -12.50 -17.66 28.17
CA GLY A 430 -11.65 -17.83 27.00
C GLY A 430 -10.16 -17.97 27.36
N GLY A 431 -9.67 -17.20 28.34
CA GLY A 431 -8.33 -17.35 28.87
C GLY A 431 -8.09 -18.68 29.56
N MET A 432 -9.08 -19.18 30.32
CA MET A 432 -9.03 -20.49 30.98
C MET A 432 -9.06 -21.63 29.97
N ALA A 433 -9.95 -21.59 28.98
CA ALA A 433 -10.06 -22.59 27.92
C ALA A 433 -8.75 -22.67 27.10
N ALA A 434 -8.23 -21.52 26.69
CA ALA A 434 -6.94 -21.45 25.99
C ALA A 434 -5.80 -22.02 26.82
N ALA A 435 -5.65 -21.61 28.09
CA ALA A 435 -4.59 -22.10 28.97
C ALA A 435 -4.70 -23.62 29.23
N THR A 436 -5.92 -24.15 29.32
CA THR A 436 -6.16 -25.58 29.52
C THR A 436 -5.81 -26.38 28.28
N LEU A 437 -6.30 -25.95 27.11
CA LEU A 437 -6.06 -26.63 25.83
C LEU A 437 -4.58 -26.54 25.39
N THR A 438 -3.88 -25.46 25.73
CA THR A 438 -2.44 -25.32 25.44
C THR A 438 -1.54 -25.82 26.57
N SER A 439 -2.08 -26.32 27.68
CA SER A 439 -1.29 -26.84 28.81
C SER A 439 -0.28 -27.92 28.40
N PRO A 440 -0.59 -28.88 27.50
CA PRO A 440 0.39 -29.86 27.06
C PRO A 440 1.64 -29.22 26.43
N LEU A 441 1.46 -28.12 25.68
CA LEU A 441 2.56 -27.36 25.05
C LEU A 441 3.34 -26.55 26.09
N ASP A 442 2.68 -26.05 27.13
CA ASP A 442 3.34 -25.39 28.28
C ASP A 442 4.24 -26.35 29.05
N VAL A 443 3.75 -27.57 29.30
CA VAL A 443 4.53 -28.63 29.95
C VAL A 443 5.70 -29.03 29.08
N LEU A 444 5.49 -29.22 27.77
CA LEU A 444 6.56 -29.52 26.81
C LEU A 444 7.70 -28.50 26.90
N LYS A 445 7.39 -27.20 26.92
CA LYS A 445 8.43 -26.15 27.04
C LYS A 445 9.26 -26.32 28.32
N THR A 446 8.61 -26.56 29.46
CA THR A 446 9.34 -26.75 30.73
C THR A 446 10.15 -28.05 30.77
N ARG A 447 9.73 -29.07 30.03
CA ARG A 447 10.43 -30.36 29.91
C ARG A 447 11.59 -30.30 28.92
N LEU A 448 11.45 -29.59 27.81
CA LEU A 448 12.54 -29.28 26.88
C LEU A 448 13.67 -28.50 27.55
N GLN A 449 13.39 -27.79 28.64
CA GLN A 449 14.41 -27.09 29.44
C GLN A 449 15.07 -27.99 30.52
N SER A 450 14.64 -29.25 30.66
CA SER A 450 15.24 -30.18 31.62
C SER A 450 16.34 -31.03 30.97
N ASP A 451 17.41 -31.30 31.72
CA ASP A 451 18.61 -32.00 31.23
C ASP A 451 18.30 -33.41 30.69
N PHE A 452 17.31 -34.10 31.27
CA PHE A 452 16.89 -35.44 30.87
C PHE A 452 16.38 -35.50 29.41
N TYR A 453 15.50 -34.57 29.03
CA TYR A 453 14.96 -34.52 27.67
C TYR A 453 15.93 -33.88 26.68
N GLN A 454 16.81 -32.98 27.13
CA GLN A 454 17.93 -32.48 26.31
C GLN A 454 18.92 -33.58 25.92
N ALA A 455 19.19 -34.53 26.81
CA ALA A 455 19.99 -35.72 26.50
C ALA A 455 19.31 -36.62 25.46
N GLN A 456 17.98 -36.78 25.56
CA GLN A 456 17.17 -37.54 24.61
C GLN A 456 17.09 -36.87 23.21
N LEU A 457 17.03 -35.54 23.16
CA LEU A 457 17.10 -34.75 21.93
C LEU A 457 18.45 -34.86 21.25
N ARG A 458 19.56 -34.83 22.02
CA ARG A 458 20.90 -35.01 21.47
C ARG A 458 21.10 -36.39 20.85
N THR A 459 20.49 -37.43 21.42
CA THR A 459 20.51 -38.79 20.85
C THR A 459 19.64 -38.91 19.59
N LEU A 460 18.48 -38.24 19.54
CA LEU A 460 17.63 -38.15 18.34
C LEU A 460 18.31 -37.39 17.20
N HIS A 461 18.95 -36.25 17.50
CA HIS A 461 19.73 -35.49 16.51
C HIS A 461 20.97 -36.22 16.00
N ALA A 462 21.55 -37.12 16.80
CA ALA A 462 22.64 -37.99 16.36
C ALA A 462 22.18 -39.08 15.37
N GLN A 463 20.90 -39.48 15.41
CA GLN A 463 20.31 -40.48 14.50
C GLN A 463 19.78 -39.88 13.19
N HIS A 464 19.41 -38.60 13.20
CA HIS A 464 18.93 -37.87 12.02
C HIS A 464 19.57 -36.48 11.91
N PRO A 465 20.73 -36.33 11.23
CA PRO A 465 21.41 -35.06 11.10
C PRO A 465 20.60 -34.06 10.26
N LEU A 466 20.39 -32.86 10.81
CA LEU A 466 19.76 -31.74 10.11
C LEU A 466 20.70 -31.21 9.00
N PRO A 467 20.16 -30.74 7.86
CA PRO A 467 20.99 -30.17 6.79
C PRO A 467 21.73 -28.93 7.29
N HIS A 468 23.06 -28.94 7.13
CA HIS A 468 24.00 -27.95 7.68
C HIS A 468 23.89 -26.53 7.08
N LYS A 469 22.97 -26.28 6.14
CA LYS A 469 22.73 -24.99 5.48
C LYS A 469 21.21 -24.69 5.39
N LEU A 470 20.79 -23.56 5.97
CA LEU A 470 19.43 -23.02 5.86
C LEU A 470 19.22 -22.43 4.45
N THR A 471 18.66 -23.21 3.54
CA THR A 471 18.20 -22.77 2.22
C THR A 471 16.69 -22.58 2.28
N PHE A 472 16.09 -21.66 1.50
CA PHE A 472 14.64 -21.41 1.52
C PHE A 472 13.80 -22.69 1.26
N THR A 473 14.37 -23.65 0.52
CA THR A 473 13.80 -24.98 0.25
C THR A 473 13.89 -25.98 1.42
N SER A 474 14.75 -25.75 2.42
CA SER A 474 14.90 -26.63 3.59
C SER A 474 14.04 -26.22 4.79
N VAL A 475 13.43 -25.02 4.76
CA VAL A 475 12.55 -24.49 5.83
C VAL A 475 11.30 -25.34 6.07
N PRO A 476 10.54 -25.81 5.04
CA PRO A 476 9.35 -26.64 5.27
C PRO A 476 9.71 -28.01 5.86
N ARG A 477 10.84 -28.57 5.42
CA ARG A 477 11.34 -29.88 5.87
C ARG A 477 11.87 -29.81 7.31
N ALA A 478 12.57 -28.74 7.67
CA ALA A 478 12.98 -28.47 9.04
C ALA A 478 11.77 -28.21 9.96
N ALA A 479 10.77 -27.44 9.50
CA ALA A 479 9.53 -27.22 10.26
C ALA A 479 8.76 -28.52 10.51
N PHE A 480 8.63 -29.38 9.50
CA PHE A 480 7.98 -30.69 9.64
C PHE A 480 8.73 -31.59 10.64
N PHE A 481 10.07 -31.60 10.59
CA PHE A 481 10.90 -32.35 11.53
C PHE A 481 10.71 -31.87 12.98
N HIS A 482 10.71 -30.55 13.23
CA HIS A 482 10.46 -29.99 14.55
C HIS A 482 9.04 -30.24 15.07
N ILE A 483 8.04 -30.29 14.19
CA ILE A 483 6.67 -30.67 14.55
C ILE A 483 6.60 -32.15 14.93
N ALA A 484 7.20 -33.04 14.15
CA ALA A 484 7.24 -34.48 14.43
C ALA A 484 7.96 -34.78 15.77
N GLU A 485 9.08 -34.11 16.01
CA GLU A 485 9.85 -34.16 17.26
C GLU A 485 9.00 -33.70 18.47
N THR A 486 8.30 -32.57 18.33
CA THR A 486 7.37 -32.05 19.35
C THR A 486 6.29 -33.07 19.71
N VAL A 487 5.68 -33.71 18.71
CA VAL A 487 4.63 -34.73 18.91
C VAL A 487 5.18 -35.98 19.58
N GLN A 488 6.39 -36.41 19.21
CA GLN A 488 7.05 -37.58 19.81
C GLN A 488 7.34 -37.36 21.30
N ILE A 489 7.80 -36.17 21.69
CA ILE A 489 8.08 -35.83 23.09
C ILE A 489 6.78 -35.75 23.90
N LEU A 490 5.73 -35.14 23.35
CA LEU A 490 4.41 -35.13 24.00
C LEU A 490 3.87 -36.55 24.21
N ARG A 491 4.05 -37.44 23.22
CA ARG A 491 3.66 -38.85 23.32
C ARG A 491 4.46 -39.59 24.39
N SER A 492 5.76 -39.32 24.50
CA SER A 492 6.65 -39.86 25.54
C SER A 492 6.20 -39.43 26.94
N ILE A 493 5.91 -38.14 27.14
CA ILE A 493 5.40 -37.62 28.43
C ILE A 493 4.08 -38.30 28.80
N TYR A 494 3.18 -38.46 27.83
CA TYR A 494 1.90 -39.14 28.03
C TYR A 494 2.08 -40.62 28.41
N GLN A 495 2.99 -41.34 27.76
CA GLN A 495 3.25 -42.76 28.00
C GLN A 495 3.97 -43.02 29.33
N HIS A 496 4.92 -42.15 29.73
CA HIS A 496 5.75 -42.37 30.92
C HIS A 496 5.22 -41.70 32.19
N GLU A 497 4.66 -40.49 32.11
CA GLU A 497 4.17 -39.75 33.28
C GLU A 497 2.64 -39.73 33.39
N GLY A 498 1.93 -40.24 32.37
CA GLY A 498 0.47 -40.31 32.32
C GLY A 498 -0.22 -39.00 31.93
N PHE A 499 -1.51 -39.08 31.62
CA PHE A 499 -2.32 -37.93 31.14
C PHE A 499 -2.28 -36.70 32.07
N ARG A 500 -2.28 -36.91 33.40
CA ARG A 500 -2.25 -35.82 34.38
C ARG A 500 -0.97 -34.99 34.34
N ALA A 501 0.13 -35.54 33.82
CA ALA A 501 1.40 -34.83 33.73
C ALA A 501 1.35 -33.67 32.71
N LEU A 502 0.52 -33.78 31.66
CA LEU A 502 0.31 -32.74 30.64
C LEU A 502 -0.38 -31.48 31.20
N PHE A 503 -0.94 -31.56 32.41
CA PHE A 503 -1.61 -30.45 33.10
C PHE A 503 -0.88 -29.99 34.37
N ARG A 504 0.34 -30.50 34.61
CA ARG A 504 1.11 -30.15 35.79
C ARG A 504 1.57 -28.70 35.72
N GLY A 505 1.11 -27.88 36.67
CA GLY A 505 1.39 -26.43 36.71
C GLY A 505 0.29 -25.54 36.12
N LEU A 506 -0.78 -26.12 35.58
CA LEU A 506 -1.94 -25.38 35.05
C LEU A 506 -2.56 -24.44 36.07
N GLY A 507 -2.74 -24.88 37.33
CA GLY A 507 -3.33 -24.03 38.39
C GLY A 507 -2.56 -22.72 38.62
N ALA A 508 -1.24 -22.79 38.69
CA ALA A 508 -0.38 -21.60 38.81
C ALA A 508 -0.38 -20.73 37.53
N ASN A 509 -0.69 -21.33 36.38
CA ASN A 509 -0.87 -20.61 35.13
C ASN A 509 -2.18 -19.83 35.11
N LEU A 510 -3.29 -20.47 35.51
CA LEU A 510 -4.63 -19.90 35.54
C LEU A 510 -4.75 -18.69 36.46
N ILE A 511 -4.07 -18.70 37.62
CA ILE A 511 -4.02 -17.57 38.57
C ILE A 511 -3.53 -16.28 37.92
N GLY A 512 -2.64 -16.37 36.92
CA GLY A 512 -2.17 -15.20 36.17
C GLY A 512 -2.98 -14.90 34.91
N VAL A 513 -3.35 -15.94 34.16
CA VAL A 513 -3.99 -15.79 32.84
C VAL A 513 -5.43 -15.31 32.95
N VAL A 514 -6.22 -15.86 33.88
CA VAL A 514 -7.64 -15.52 34.00
C VAL A 514 -7.83 -14.05 34.37
N PRO A 515 -7.19 -13.50 35.43
CA PRO A 515 -7.33 -12.08 35.74
C PRO A 515 -6.80 -11.17 34.63
N ALA A 516 -5.68 -11.55 34.00
CA ALA A 516 -5.11 -10.76 32.91
C ALA A 516 -6.07 -10.65 31.72
N ARG A 517 -6.68 -11.77 31.31
CA ARG A 517 -7.62 -11.77 30.18
C ARG A 517 -8.94 -11.10 30.54
N SER A 518 -9.49 -11.36 31.72
CA SER A 518 -10.70 -10.68 32.19
C SER A 518 -10.55 -9.16 32.22
N ILE A 519 -9.45 -8.63 32.76
CA ILE A 519 -9.18 -7.19 32.78
C ILE A 519 -8.98 -6.66 31.35
N ASN A 520 -8.22 -7.37 30.51
CA ASN A 520 -7.94 -6.91 29.16
C ASN A 520 -9.21 -6.77 28.31
N PHE A 521 -10.04 -7.80 28.26
CA PHE A 521 -11.29 -7.77 27.49
C PHE A 521 -12.32 -6.81 28.11
N TYR A 522 -12.37 -6.68 29.43
CA TYR A 522 -13.23 -5.71 30.10
C TYR A 522 -12.85 -4.27 29.72
N VAL A 523 -11.57 -3.89 29.85
CA VAL A 523 -11.11 -2.54 29.52
C VAL A 523 -11.21 -2.28 28.01
N TYR A 524 -10.92 -3.28 27.18
CA TYR A 524 -11.07 -3.16 25.73
C TYR A 524 -12.53 -2.94 25.31
N GLY A 525 -13.46 -3.79 25.77
CA GLY A 525 -14.89 -3.68 25.45
C GLY A 525 -15.50 -2.36 25.92
N ASN A 526 -15.21 -1.95 27.15
CA ASN A 526 -15.68 -0.66 27.68
C ASN A 526 -14.97 0.54 27.03
N GLY A 527 -13.68 0.40 26.71
CA GLY A 527 -12.89 1.42 26.03
C GLY A 527 -13.46 1.72 24.66
N LYS A 528 -13.79 0.69 23.86
CA LYS A 528 -14.50 0.86 22.58
C LYS A 528 -15.78 1.68 22.76
N ARG A 529 -16.62 1.32 23.73
CA ARG A 529 -17.89 2.02 24.01
C ARG A 529 -17.70 3.48 24.38
N ILE A 530 -16.80 3.77 25.33
CA ILE A 530 -16.55 5.13 25.83
C ILE A 530 -15.94 5.98 24.71
N LEU A 531 -14.89 5.49 24.04
CA LEU A 531 -14.24 6.25 22.98
C LEU A 531 -15.16 6.49 21.79
N ASN A 532 -16.02 5.54 21.43
CA ASN A 532 -16.97 5.76 20.33
C ASN A 532 -18.00 6.86 20.66
N ASN A 533 -18.47 6.92 21.91
CA ASN A 533 -19.42 7.95 22.35
C ASN A 533 -18.81 9.36 22.39
N TYR A 534 -17.51 9.49 22.67
CA TYR A 534 -16.83 10.79 22.74
C TYR A 534 -16.24 11.26 21.41
N LEU A 535 -15.77 10.35 20.56
CA LEU A 535 -15.07 10.69 19.31
C LEU A 535 -15.97 10.65 18.06
N ASN A 536 -17.17 10.05 18.14
CA ASN A 536 -18.11 9.95 17.00
C ASN A 536 -19.57 10.30 17.37
N PRO A 537 -19.89 11.55 17.79
CA PRO A 537 -21.28 11.93 18.05
C PRO A 537 -22.17 11.94 16.78
N GLU A 538 -21.60 12.19 15.59
CA GLU A 538 -22.35 12.36 14.32
C GLU A 538 -22.23 11.20 13.32
N GLY A 539 -21.62 10.07 13.70
CA GLY A 539 -21.71 8.82 12.93
C GLY A 539 -20.89 8.76 11.63
N ARG A 540 -19.82 9.53 11.48
CA ARG A 540 -18.83 9.32 10.40
C ARG A 540 -17.39 9.23 10.93
N GLU A 541 -16.81 8.06 10.63
CA GLU A 541 -15.41 7.78 10.29
C GLU A 541 -14.31 8.22 11.26
N ASN A 542 -14.03 7.37 12.25
CA ASN A 542 -12.67 7.12 12.76
C ASN A 542 -12.58 5.77 13.50
N VAL A 543 -13.02 4.69 12.84
CA VAL A 543 -13.05 3.32 13.40
C VAL A 543 -11.66 2.88 13.88
N TRP A 544 -10.61 3.25 13.14
CA TRP A 544 -9.24 2.81 13.44
C TRP A 544 -8.63 3.41 14.71
N THR A 545 -8.89 4.69 14.98
CA THR A 545 -8.33 5.36 16.15
C THR A 545 -8.98 4.85 17.44
N VAL A 546 -10.29 4.60 17.41
CA VAL A 546 -11.05 4.03 18.54
C VAL A 546 -10.50 2.66 18.93
N HIS A 547 -10.29 1.75 17.97
CA HIS A 547 -9.76 0.41 18.27
C HIS A 547 -8.31 0.44 18.76
N LEU A 548 -7.46 1.29 18.18
CA LEU A 548 -6.06 1.42 18.58
C LEU A 548 -5.93 1.96 20.00
N LEU A 549 -6.67 3.01 20.32
CA LEU A 549 -6.67 3.62 21.66
C LEU A 549 -7.32 2.69 22.70
N ALA A 550 -8.40 1.99 22.36
CA ALA A 550 -9.01 0.99 23.23
C ALA A 550 -8.06 -0.20 23.50
N ALA A 551 -7.34 -0.69 22.48
CA ALA A 551 -6.35 -1.76 22.65
C ALA A 551 -5.15 -1.30 23.49
N ALA A 552 -4.65 -0.08 23.26
CA ALA A 552 -3.53 0.48 24.01
C ALA A 552 -3.87 0.68 25.50
N THR A 553 -5.03 1.27 25.78
CA THR A 553 -5.51 1.48 27.16
C THR A 553 -5.77 0.15 27.88
N ALA A 554 -6.36 -0.84 27.20
CA ALA A 554 -6.55 -2.18 27.75
C ALA A 554 -5.22 -2.87 28.06
N GLY A 555 -4.23 -2.77 27.18
CA GLY A 555 -2.89 -3.32 27.39
C GLY A 555 -2.18 -2.69 28.58
N ILE A 556 -2.21 -1.36 28.70
CA ILE A 556 -1.60 -0.62 29.81
C ILE A 556 -2.28 -0.98 31.13
N ALA A 557 -3.62 -0.93 31.19
CA ALA A 557 -4.38 -1.25 32.40
C ALA A 557 -4.11 -2.69 32.88
N THR A 558 -4.10 -3.65 31.96
CA THR A 558 -3.81 -5.06 32.25
C THR A 558 -2.37 -5.25 32.72
N GLY A 559 -1.41 -4.61 32.05
CA GLY A 559 0.00 -4.66 32.40
C GLY A 559 0.24 -4.17 33.82
N THR A 560 -0.32 -3.01 34.17
CA THR A 560 -0.22 -2.43 35.51
C THR A 560 -0.86 -3.31 36.57
N ALA A 561 -2.09 -3.77 36.35
CA ALA A 561 -2.82 -4.57 37.33
C ALA A 561 -2.19 -5.94 37.59
N THR A 562 -1.60 -6.57 36.56
CA THR A 562 -1.12 -7.96 36.65
C THR A 562 0.38 -8.11 36.84
N ASN A 563 1.18 -7.04 36.72
CA ASN A 563 2.64 -7.15 36.84
C ASN A 563 3.12 -7.81 38.15
N PRO A 564 2.54 -7.50 39.33
CA PRO A 564 2.95 -8.17 40.58
C PRO A 564 2.79 -9.69 40.52
N ILE A 565 1.72 -10.19 39.91
CA ILE A 565 1.45 -11.63 39.74
C ILE A 565 2.55 -12.27 38.89
N TRP A 566 2.94 -11.62 37.79
CA TRP A 566 3.98 -12.12 36.89
C TRP A 566 5.37 -12.11 37.54
N VAL A 567 5.70 -11.09 38.34
CA VAL A 567 6.99 -11.03 39.05
C VAL A 567 7.09 -12.17 40.07
N VAL A 568 6.06 -12.37 40.89
CA VAL A 568 6.03 -13.44 41.90
C VAL A 568 6.08 -14.82 41.24
N LYS A 569 5.28 -15.05 40.18
CA LYS A 569 5.31 -16.30 39.42
C LYS A 569 6.69 -16.60 38.85
N THR A 570 7.34 -15.59 38.26
CA THR A 570 8.68 -15.75 37.68
C THR A 570 9.73 -16.08 38.74
N ARG A 571 9.72 -15.39 39.89
CA ARG A 571 10.65 -15.65 40.99
C ARG A 571 10.48 -17.05 41.58
N LEU A 572 9.24 -17.48 41.81
CA LEU A 572 8.95 -18.83 42.32
C LEU A 572 9.34 -19.95 41.34
N GLN A 573 9.14 -19.73 40.04
CA GLN A 573 9.53 -20.69 39.00
C GLN A 573 11.05 -20.83 38.91
N LEU A 574 11.78 -19.72 39.00
CA LEU A 574 13.24 -19.73 39.01
C LEU A 574 13.80 -20.36 40.30
N ASP A 575 13.26 -20.00 41.46
CA ASP A 575 13.65 -20.59 42.76
C ASP A 575 13.48 -22.11 42.77
N LYS A 576 12.38 -22.61 42.19
CA LYS A 576 12.17 -24.05 42.01
C LYS A 576 13.25 -24.70 41.12
N ASN A 577 13.65 -24.05 40.03
CA ASN A 577 14.67 -24.58 39.12
C ASN A 577 16.07 -24.54 39.74
N THR A 578 16.42 -23.47 40.46
CA THR A 578 17.70 -23.36 41.17
C THR A 578 17.82 -24.42 42.27
N ALA A 579 16.76 -24.61 43.05
CA ALA A 579 16.71 -25.64 44.10
C ALA A 579 16.77 -27.08 43.55
N SER A 580 16.39 -27.32 42.29
CA SER A 580 16.54 -28.64 41.65
C SER A 580 17.95 -28.92 41.11
N HIS A 581 18.76 -27.89 40.84
CA HIS A 581 20.14 -28.05 40.35
C HIS A 581 21.19 -28.03 41.48
N ASP A 582 20.90 -27.41 42.62
CA ASP A 582 21.81 -27.34 43.78
C ASP A 582 21.05 -27.70 45.08
N PRO A 583 21.08 -28.99 45.51
CA PRO A 583 20.34 -29.46 46.68
C PRO A 583 20.77 -28.83 48.01
N LEU A 584 21.97 -28.22 48.07
CA LEU A 584 22.54 -27.63 49.28
C LEU A 584 21.98 -26.23 49.58
N LYS A 585 21.43 -25.53 48.58
CA LYS A 585 20.90 -24.15 48.73
C LYS A 585 19.42 -24.08 49.12
N GLY A 586 18.65 -25.16 48.98
CA GLY A 586 17.23 -25.19 49.30
C GLY A 586 16.38 -24.17 48.52
N ARG A 587 15.09 -24.09 48.84
CA ARG A 587 14.18 -23.07 48.28
C ARG A 587 14.30 -21.77 49.05
N GLN A 588 14.45 -20.65 48.35
CA GLN A 588 14.49 -19.31 48.93
C GLN A 588 13.11 -18.83 49.39
N TYR A 589 12.03 -19.24 48.71
CA TYR A 589 10.66 -18.82 49.02
C TYR A 589 9.81 -20.01 49.46
N LYS A 590 9.09 -19.86 50.57
CA LYS A 590 8.15 -20.89 51.05
C LYS A 590 6.90 -20.92 50.18
N ASN A 591 6.24 -19.76 50.05
CA ASN A 591 4.96 -19.58 49.38
C ASN A 591 4.94 -18.26 48.56
N SER A 592 3.92 -18.05 47.72
CA SER A 592 3.73 -16.79 46.99
C SER A 592 3.66 -15.56 47.92
N TRP A 593 3.02 -15.71 49.08
CA TRP A 593 2.94 -14.63 50.08
C TRP A 593 4.30 -14.28 50.69
N ASP A 594 5.14 -15.28 50.93
CA ASP A 594 6.51 -15.10 51.44
C ASP A 594 7.38 -14.39 50.40
N CYS A 595 7.25 -14.77 49.12
CA CYS A 595 7.90 -14.07 48.00
C CYS A 595 7.48 -12.60 47.91
N ILE A 596 6.18 -12.29 48.05
CA ILE A 596 5.68 -10.90 48.08
C ILE A 596 6.26 -10.14 49.26
N LYS A 597 6.20 -10.70 50.47
CA LYS A 597 6.67 -10.06 51.70
C LYS A 597 8.17 -9.76 51.64
N GLN A 598 8.98 -10.72 51.18
CA GLN A 598 10.43 -10.52 51.01
C GLN A 598 10.74 -9.49 49.92
N THR A 599 10.03 -9.54 48.78
CA THR A 599 10.22 -8.58 47.69
C THR A 599 9.92 -7.15 48.16
N VAL A 600 8.80 -6.94 48.85
CA VAL A 600 8.42 -5.62 49.37
C VAL A 600 9.39 -5.16 50.47
N ARG A 601 9.86 -6.06 51.31
CA ARG A 601 10.81 -5.74 52.40
C ARG A 601 12.20 -5.34 51.88
N HIS A 602 12.70 -6.00 50.84
CA HIS A 602 14.07 -5.79 50.34
C HIS A 602 14.15 -4.81 49.14
N GLU A 603 13.15 -4.78 48.27
CA GLU A 603 13.14 -3.94 47.05
C GLU A 603 12.06 -2.85 47.07
N GLY A 604 11.22 -2.81 48.11
CA GLY A 604 10.06 -1.92 48.19
C GLY A 604 8.94 -2.31 47.22
N ILE A 605 7.87 -1.51 47.21
CA ILE A 605 6.71 -1.71 46.33
C ILE A 605 7.12 -1.63 44.84
N ARG A 606 8.14 -0.82 44.52
CA ARG A 606 8.66 -0.70 43.15
C ARG A 606 9.24 -2.01 42.61
N GLY A 607 9.73 -2.92 43.48
CA GLY A 607 10.21 -4.24 43.09
C GLY A 607 9.13 -5.12 42.44
N LEU A 608 7.86 -4.99 42.86
CA LEU A 608 6.73 -5.71 42.27
C LEU A 608 6.37 -5.22 40.85
N TYR A 609 6.84 -4.04 40.48
CA TYR A 609 6.62 -3.42 39.16
C TYR A 609 7.85 -3.51 38.24
N ARG A 610 8.84 -4.32 38.62
CA ARG A 610 10.02 -4.54 37.79
C ARG A 610 9.64 -5.22 36.46
N GLY A 611 10.19 -4.72 35.35
CA GLY A 611 9.87 -5.19 34.00
C GLY A 611 8.54 -4.66 33.44
N LEU A 612 7.90 -3.68 34.09
CA LEU A 612 6.67 -3.06 33.60
C LEU A 612 6.88 -2.29 32.29
N SER A 613 8.01 -1.58 32.12
CA SER A 613 8.34 -0.88 30.88
C SER A 613 8.46 -1.82 29.68
N ALA A 614 9.07 -2.99 29.85
CA ALA A 614 9.09 -4.03 28.82
C ALA A 614 7.71 -4.68 28.61
N SER A 615 6.87 -4.70 29.63
CA SER A 615 5.47 -5.17 29.50
C SER A 615 4.60 -4.17 28.75
N TYR A 616 4.87 -2.87 28.86
CA TYR A 616 4.21 -1.83 28.04
C TYR A 616 4.63 -1.90 26.58
N LEU A 617 5.88 -2.24 26.27
CA LEU A 617 6.25 -2.55 24.88
C LEU A 617 5.44 -3.72 24.32
N GLY A 618 5.08 -4.71 25.14
CA GLY A 618 4.20 -5.81 24.73
C GLY A 618 2.75 -5.41 24.43
N VAL A 619 2.35 -4.18 24.76
CA VAL A 619 1.07 -3.62 24.30
C VAL A 619 1.08 -3.47 22.77
N THR A 620 2.24 -3.18 22.17
CA THR A 620 2.36 -3.08 20.71
C THR A 620 2.01 -4.39 20.00
N GLU A 621 2.41 -5.54 20.57
CA GLU A 621 2.04 -6.86 20.06
C GLU A 621 0.53 -7.05 20.08
N SER A 622 -0.10 -6.74 21.21
CA SER A 622 -1.54 -6.92 21.38
C SER A 622 -2.34 -5.98 20.47
N THR A 623 -1.92 -4.72 20.35
CA THR A 623 -2.52 -3.74 19.44
C THR A 623 -2.40 -4.18 18.00
N LEU A 624 -1.21 -4.62 17.57
CA LEU A 624 -0.98 -5.09 16.20
C LEU A 624 -1.81 -6.34 15.89
N GLN A 625 -1.88 -7.29 16.83
CA GLN A 625 -2.74 -8.47 16.70
C GLN A 625 -4.21 -8.09 16.50
N TRP A 626 -4.74 -7.20 17.35
CA TRP A 626 -6.15 -6.76 17.26
C TRP A 626 -6.45 -6.06 15.94
N VAL A 627 -5.58 -5.15 15.52
CA VAL A 627 -5.71 -4.41 14.27
C VAL A 627 -5.74 -5.35 13.06
N LEU A 628 -4.80 -6.30 13.01
CA LEU A 628 -4.74 -7.29 11.92
C LEU A 628 -5.95 -8.21 11.95
N TYR A 629 -6.36 -8.68 13.12
CA TYR A 629 -7.53 -9.54 13.28
C TYR A 629 -8.81 -8.88 12.79
N GLU A 630 -9.07 -7.63 13.17
CA GLU A 630 -10.25 -6.88 12.72
C GLU A 630 -10.23 -6.67 11.20
N ARG A 631 -9.09 -6.31 10.62
CA ARG A 631 -8.95 -6.18 9.16
C ARG A 631 -9.22 -7.48 8.42
N MET A 632 -8.76 -8.61 8.96
CA MET A 632 -9.01 -9.92 8.39
C MET A 632 -10.48 -10.33 8.53
N LYS A 633 -11.13 -10.02 9.66
CA LYS A 633 -12.59 -10.21 9.82
C LYS A 633 -13.41 -9.39 8.83
N LEU A 634 -13.08 -8.12 8.61
CA LEU A 634 -13.76 -7.27 7.63
C LEU A 634 -13.63 -7.81 6.21
N SER A 635 -12.47 -8.36 5.85
CA SER A 635 -12.25 -9.00 4.55
C SER A 635 -13.11 -10.27 4.39
N LEU A 636 -13.22 -11.09 5.44
CA LEU A 636 -14.08 -12.28 5.45
C LEU A 636 -15.57 -11.90 5.35
N ALA A 637 -16.02 -10.90 6.11
CA ALA A 637 -17.40 -10.42 6.07
C ALA A 637 -17.81 -9.87 4.70
N ARG A 638 -16.92 -9.13 4.01
CA ARG A 638 -17.17 -8.65 2.64
C ARG A 638 -17.29 -9.79 1.63
N ARG A 639 -16.51 -10.87 1.81
CA ARG A 639 -16.58 -12.07 0.97
C ARG A 639 -17.91 -12.80 1.18
N GLU A 640 -18.35 -12.93 2.43
CA GLU A 640 -19.64 -13.54 2.78
C GLU A 640 -20.82 -12.72 2.22
N ALA A 641 -20.81 -11.40 2.40
CA ALA A 641 -21.83 -10.50 1.86
C ALA A 641 -21.96 -10.59 0.33
N LYS A 642 -20.83 -10.73 -0.38
CA LYS A 642 -20.81 -10.91 -1.84
C LYS A 642 -21.36 -12.27 -2.29
N ARG A 643 -21.26 -13.32 -1.46
CA ARG A 643 -21.85 -14.63 -1.76
C ARG A 643 -23.35 -14.65 -1.49
N LEU A 644 -23.79 -14.06 -0.37
CA LEU A 644 -25.20 -13.92 -0.02
C LEU A 644 -25.98 -13.02 -0.99
N SER A 645 -25.31 -12.14 -1.74
CA SER A 645 -25.94 -11.30 -2.77
C SER A 645 -26.19 -12.00 -4.11
N HIS A 646 -25.81 -13.28 -4.27
CA HIS A 646 -26.13 -14.07 -5.47
C HIS A 646 -27.53 -14.67 -5.35
N ALA A 647 -28.39 -14.43 -6.35
CA ALA A 647 -29.75 -14.94 -6.37
C ALA A 647 -29.76 -16.49 -6.37
N GLY A 648 -30.36 -17.09 -5.34
CA GLY A 648 -30.50 -18.55 -5.18
C GLY A 648 -29.55 -19.22 -4.20
N TYR A 649 -28.68 -18.48 -3.50
CA TYR A 649 -27.77 -19.05 -2.50
C TYR A 649 -28.48 -19.33 -1.16
N GLN A 650 -28.50 -20.59 -0.71
CA GLN A 650 -28.92 -20.95 0.64
C GLN A 650 -27.69 -21.22 1.52
N ARG A 651 -27.68 -20.61 2.72
CA ARG A 651 -26.60 -20.76 3.70
C ARG A 651 -26.50 -22.23 4.13
N THR A 652 -25.33 -22.81 3.96
CA THR A 652 -25.05 -24.23 4.23
C THR A 652 -24.23 -24.39 5.51
N MET A 653 -24.26 -25.57 6.14
CA MET A 653 -23.38 -25.89 7.29
C MET A 653 -21.88 -25.74 6.95
N LEU A 654 -21.50 -25.88 5.68
CA LEU A 654 -20.16 -25.61 5.17
C LEU A 654 -19.79 -24.12 5.23
N ASP A 655 -20.75 -23.22 5.05
CA ASP A 655 -20.53 -21.76 5.16
C ASP A 655 -20.28 -21.35 6.60
N ASP A 656 -21.03 -21.93 7.55
CA ASP A 656 -20.82 -21.70 8.97
C ASP A 656 -19.45 -22.23 9.43
N ALA A 657 -19.02 -23.38 8.89
CA ALA A 657 -17.70 -23.93 9.12
C ALA A 657 -16.59 -23.09 8.47
N GLU A 658 -16.80 -22.53 7.27
CA GLU A 658 -15.86 -21.62 6.61
C GLU A 658 -15.77 -20.26 7.33
N GLU A 659 -16.89 -19.72 7.83
CA GLU A 659 -16.93 -18.48 8.60
C GLU A 659 -16.16 -18.64 9.93
N PHE A 660 -16.46 -19.71 10.67
CA PHE A 660 -15.79 -20.02 11.93
C PHE A 660 -14.31 -20.35 11.72
N GLY A 661 -14.00 -21.19 10.73
CA GLY A 661 -12.63 -21.56 10.34
C GLY A 661 -11.84 -20.36 9.82
N GLY A 662 -12.47 -19.48 9.05
CA GLY A 662 -11.90 -18.24 8.56
C GLY A 662 -11.51 -17.28 9.68
N LYS A 663 -12.39 -17.09 10.67
CA LYS A 663 -12.08 -16.27 11.86
C LYS A 663 -10.99 -16.89 12.72
N PHE A 664 -10.96 -18.21 12.85
CA PHE A 664 -9.89 -18.94 13.54
C PHE A 664 -8.53 -18.72 12.85
N CYS A 665 -8.47 -18.91 11.53
CA CYS A 665 -7.28 -18.67 10.73
C CYS A 665 -6.84 -17.21 10.74
N ALA A 666 -7.79 -16.27 10.75
CA ALA A 666 -7.51 -14.84 10.89
C ALA A 666 -6.88 -14.52 12.25
N ALA A 667 -7.41 -15.07 13.35
CA ALA A 667 -6.84 -14.89 14.69
C ALA A 667 -5.42 -15.48 14.79
N ALA A 668 -5.23 -16.69 14.27
CA ALA A 668 -3.94 -17.38 14.27
C ALA A 668 -2.90 -16.62 13.42
N GLY A 669 -3.28 -16.21 12.20
CA GLY A 669 -2.43 -15.43 11.30
C GLY A 669 -2.05 -14.08 11.89
N ALA A 670 -3.02 -13.30 12.37
CA ALA A 670 -2.77 -12.03 13.04
C ALA A 670 -1.81 -12.18 14.23
N LYS A 671 -1.97 -13.24 15.03
CA LYS A 671 -1.07 -13.52 16.16
C LYS A 671 0.34 -13.85 15.70
N LEU A 672 0.49 -14.68 14.67
CA LEU A 672 1.79 -15.07 14.13
C LEU A 672 2.58 -13.84 13.66
N PHE A 673 1.98 -13.00 12.83
CA PHE A 673 2.63 -11.80 12.31
C PHE A 673 2.98 -10.80 13.42
N ALA A 674 2.04 -10.54 14.34
CA ALA A 674 2.29 -9.64 15.45
C ALA A 674 3.45 -10.15 16.33
N ALA A 675 3.41 -11.43 16.71
CA ALA A 675 4.42 -12.03 17.57
C ALA A 675 5.81 -12.00 16.93
N VAL A 676 5.94 -12.30 15.63
CA VAL A 676 7.23 -12.26 14.92
C VAL A 676 7.85 -10.86 14.94
N ILE A 677 7.06 -9.83 14.62
CA ILE A 677 7.53 -8.44 14.55
C ILE A 677 7.94 -7.94 15.94
N THR A 678 7.16 -8.28 16.97
CA THR A 678 7.40 -7.73 18.30
C THR A 678 8.30 -8.60 19.17
N TYR A 679 8.66 -9.83 18.77
CA TYR A 679 9.35 -10.80 19.62
C TYR A 679 10.58 -10.29 20.40
N PRO A 680 11.43 -9.39 19.86
CA PRO A 680 12.56 -8.84 20.62
C PRO A 680 12.17 -8.27 22.00
N HIS A 681 10.95 -7.75 22.14
CA HIS A 681 10.48 -7.24 23.43
C HIS A 681 10.25 -8.36 24.47
N GLU A 682 9.83 -9.56 24.05
CA GLU A 682 9.60 -10.71 24.94
C GLU A 682 10.92 -11.25 25.51
N VAL A 683 11.99 -11.26 24.70
CA VAL A 683 13.34 -11.60 25.18
C VAL A 683 13.80 -10.58 26.21
N VAL A 684 13.70 -9.29 25.92
CA VAL A 684 14.09 -8.24 26.87
C VAL A 684 13.25 -8.28 28.15
N ARG A 685 11.94 -8.53 28.03
CA ARG A 685 11.01 -8.65 29.16
C ARG A 685 11.37 -9.81 30.08
N THR A 686 11.70 -10.98 29.53
CA THR A 686 12.09 -12.15 30.32
C THR A 686 13.42 -11.94 31.03
N ARG A 687 14.44 -11.37 30.34
CA ARG A 687 15.75 -11.05 30.94
C ARG A 687 15.66 -10.00 32.07
N LEU A 688 14.84 -8.96 31.90
CA LEU A 688 14.63 -7.94 32.93
C LEU A 688 13.90 -8.47 34.18
N ARG A 689 12.98 -9.44 33.99
CA ARG A 689 12.25 -10.08 35.09
C ARG A 689 13.08 -11.13 35.82
N GLN A 690 13.99 -11.81 35.11
CA GLN A 690 14.97 -12.72 35.69
C GLN A 690 15.97 -11.99 36.61
N ALA A 691 16.25 -10.71 36.33
CA ALA A 691 17.16 -9.86 37.10
C ALA A 691 18.51 -10.55 37.46
N PRO A 692 19.23 -11.13 36.48
CA PRO A 692 20.48 -11.84 36.75
C PRO A 692 21.53 -10.89 37.35
N THR A 693 22.25 -11.38 38.35
CA THR A 693 23.32 -10.63 39.03
C THR A 693 24.69 -11.01 38.49
N ILE A 694 25.58 -10.04 38.31
CA ILE A 694 26.98 -10.23 37.95
C ILE A 694 27.84 -9.79 39.14
N THR A 695 28.86 -10.57 39.46
CA THR A 695 29.89 -10.17 40.41
C THR A 695 30.92 -9.34 39.66
N THR A 696 31.02 -8.06 39.98
CA THR A 696 32.04 -7.15 39.43
C THR A 696 33.43 -7.57 39.94
N GLU A 697 34.52 -7.21 39.24
CA GLU A 697 35.91 -7.56 39.63
C GLU A 697 36.28 -7.15 41.08
N THR A 698 35.53 -6.23 41.67
CA THR A 698 35.63 -5.77 43.06
C THR A 698 34.82 -6.59 44.08
N GLY A 699 34.26 -7.74 43.69
CA GLY A 699 33.46 -8.62 44.56
C GLY A 699 32.01 -8.14 44.83
N LYS A 700 31.61 -6.97 44.29
CA LYS A 700 30.26 -6.41 44.48
C LYS A 700 29.25 -7.04 43.52
N VAL A 701 28.19 -7.62 44.07
CA VAL A 701 27.07 -8.21 43.31
C VAL A 701 26.16 -7.09 42.80
N THR A 702 26.12 -6.87 41.49
CA THR A 702 25.26 -5.87 40.84
C THR A 702 24.34 -6.53 39.81
N ILE A 703 23.20 -5.90 39.49
CA ILE A 703 22.22 -6.49 38.58
C ILE A 703 22.63 -6.19 37.13
N LYS A 704 22.69 -7.22 36.28
CA LYS A 704 23.15 -7.14 34.88
C LYS A 704 22.35 -6.17 34.03
N TYR A 705 21.03 -6.17 34.19
CA TYR A 705 20.11 -5.37 33.37
C TYR A 705 19.36 -4.36 34.25
N THR A 706 19.66 -3.07 34.07
CA THR A 706 19.05 -1.97 34.84
C THR A 706 17.93 -1.27 34.08
N GLY A 707 17.95 -1.31 32.74
CA GLY A 707 16.95 -0.65 31.89
C GLY A 707 16.65 -1.37 30.59
N LEU A 708 15.53 -1.00 29.97
CA LEU A 708 15.02 -1.59 28.72
C LEU A 708 16.00 -1.42 27.55
N ILE A 709 16.41 -0.18 27.27
CA ILE A 709 17.34 0.15 26.17
C ILE A 709 18.72 -0.47 26.44
N GLN A 710 19.17 -0.46 27.69
CA GLN A 710 20.44 -1.07 28.09
C GLN A 710 20.40 -2.60 27.88
N CYS A 711 19.32 -3.28 28.29
CA CYS A 711 19.15 -4.71 28.09
C CYS A 711 19.13 -5.08 26.61
N PHE A 712 18.39 -4.33 25.79
CA PHE A 712 18.34 -4.55 24.35
C PHE A 712 19.74 -4.42 23.71
N ARG A 713 20.47 -3.32 24.01
CA ARG A 713 21.82 -3.11 23.47
C ARG A 713 22.81 -4.17 23.94
N LEU A 714 22.74 -4.57 25.21
CA LEU A 714 23.67 -5.54 25.78
C LEU A 714 23.44 -6.94 25.20
N VAL A 715 22.17 -7.36 25.03
CA VAL A 715 21.84 -8.63 24.37
C VAL A 715 22.29 -8.61 22.90
N ALA A 716 22.02 -7.52 22.17
CA ALA A 716 22.47 -7.39 20.79
C ALA A 716 24.01 -7.39 20.65
N LYS A 717 24.73 -6.87 21.64
CA LYS A 717 26.20 -6.84 21.66
C LYS A 717 26.83 -8.17 22.09
N GLU A 718 26.26 -8.87 23.07
CA GLU A 718 26.81 -10.12 23.64
C GLU A 718 26.37 -11.37 22.86
N GLU A 719 25.10 -11.43 22.42
CA GLU A 719 24.49 -12.61 21.78
C GLU A 719 24.20 -12.37 20.28
N GLY A 720 24.43 -11.15 19.78
CA GLY A 720 24.09 -10.74 18.41
C GLY A 720 22.59 -10.46 18.21
N LEU A 721 22.21 -9.97 17.01
CA LEU A 721 20.81 -9.72 16.66
C LEU A 721 19.96 -11.00 16.64
N ALA A 722 20.58 -12.16 16.37
CA ALA A 722 19.91 -13.45 16.43
C ALA A 722 19.50 -13.84 17.88
N GLY A 723 20.25 -13.39 18.90
CA GLY A 723 19.91 -13.60 20.31
C GLY A 723 18.57 -12.98 20.72
N LEU A 724 18.17 -11.88 20.08
CA LEU A 724 16.86 -11.24 20.28
C LEU A 724 15.68 -12.07 19.75
N TYR A 725 15.95 -13.11 18.96
CA TYR A 725 14.99 -14.06 18.42
C TYR A 725 15.12 -15.46 19.06
N GLY A 726 15.98 -15.60 20.07
CA GLY A 726 16.17 -16.83 20.82
C GLY A 726 14.87 -17.30 21.47
N GLY A 727 14.46 -18.54 21.18
CA GLY A 727 13.25 -19.15 21.74
C GLY A 727 11.94 -18.80 21.03
N MET A 728 11.98 -18.19 19.85
CA MET A 728 10.78 -17.84 19.06
C MET A 728 9.90 -19.06 18.75
N THR A 729 10.49 -20.15 18.28
CA THR A 729 9.75 -21.38 17.90
C THR A 729 8.87 -21.91 19.04
N PRO A 730 9.38 -22.20 20.26
CA PRO A 730 8.54 -22.65 21.36
C PRO A 730 7.57 -21.56 21.85
N HIS A 731 7.84 -20.27 21.61
CA HIS A 731 6.89 -19.21 21.90
C HIS A 731 5.70 -19.25 20.92
N LEU A 732 5.95 -19.33 19.61
CA LEU A 732 4.92 -19.34 18.57
C LEU A 732 4.02 -20.59 18.64
N LEU A 733 4.62 -21.76 18.86
CA LEU A 733 3.90 -23.02 19.02
C LEU A 733 2.84 -22.97 20.12
N ARG A 734 3.08 -22.16 21.17
CA ARG A 734 2.14 -21.94 22.26
C ARG A 734 1.20 -20.75 21.98
N ALA A 735 1.76 -19.62 21.55
CA ALA A 735 1.04 -18.36 21.48
C ALA A 735 -0.03 -18.33 20.38
N VAL A 736 0.23 -18.97 19.24
CA VAL A 736 -0.69 -18.97 18.09
C VAL A 736 -1.93 -19.82 18.36
N PRO A 737 -1.83 -21.09 18.81
CA PRO A 737 -3.02 -21.88 19.17
C PRO A 737 -3.79 -21.28 20.34
N ALA A 738 -3.09 -20.76 21.36
CA ALA A 738 -3.73 -20.11 22.50
C ALA A 738 -4.57 -18.89 22.08
N ALA A 739 -4.07 -18.08 21.14
CA ALA A 739 -4.81 -16.92 20.64
C ALA A 739 -6.06 -17.33 19.86
N ALA A 740 -5.95 -18.34 19.01
CA ALA A 740 -7.07 -18.81 18.19
C ALA A 740 -8.19 -19.40 19.08
N VAL A 741 -7.85 -20.29 20.02
CA VAL A 741 -8.81 -20.86 20.99
C VAL A 741 -9.45 -19.78 21.85
N MET A 742 -8.66 -18.82 22.32
CA MET A 742 -9.16 -17.73 23.16
C MET A 742 -10.17 -16.87 22.41
N MET A 743 -9.87 -16.48 21.16
CA MET A 743 -10.78 -15.66 20.35
C MET A 743 -12.07 -16.42 20.01
N SER A 744 -11.97 -17.68 19.59
CA SER A 744 -13.15 -18.50 19.31
C SER A 744 -14.03 -18.69 20.55
N THR A 745 -13.43 -18.98 21.70
CA THR A 745 -14.18 -19.13 22.96
C THR A 745 -14.82 -17.81 23.38
N TYR A 746 -14.08 -16.71 23.29
CA TYR A 746 -14.60 -15.39 23.60
C TYR A 746 -15.83 -15.03 22.76
N GLU A 747 -15.79 -15.26 21.44
CA GLU A 747 -16.92 -15.03 20.55
C GLU A 747 -18.13 -15.92 20.87
N ILE A 748 -17.90 -17.21 21.15
CA ILE A 748 -18.96 -18.15 21.52
C ILE A 748 -19.67 -17.69 22.80
N PHE A 749 -18.91 -17.35 23.84
CA PHE A 749 -19.50 -16.95 25.13
C PHE A 749 -20.18 -15.60 25.07
N LEU A 750 -19.68 -14.66 24.27
CA LEU A 750 -20.42 -13.42 24.02
C LEU A 750 -21.78 -13.74 23.38
N ARG A 751 -21.81 -14.54 22.31
CA ARG A 751 -23.07 -14.95 21.64
C ARG A 751 -24.03 -15.60 22.63
N LEU A 752 -23.53 -16.47 23.52
CA LEU A 752 -24.34 -17.11 24.57
C LEU A 752 -24.88 -16.13 25.62
N PHE A 753 -24.17 -15.04 25.91
CA PHE A 753 -24.64 -13.98 26.81
C PHE A 753 -25.59 -12.98 26.15
N GLY A 754 -25.98 -13.20 24.89
CA GLY A 754 -26.82 -12.28 24.12
C GLY A 754 -26.07 -11.01 23.72
N THR A 755 -24.74 -11.05 23.72
CA THR A 755 -23.86 -9.94 23.37
C THR A 755 -23.03 -10.29 22.14
N THR A 756 -22.71 -9.34 21.29
CA THR A 756 -21.87 -9.61 20.14
C THR A 756 -20.57 -8.80 20.18
N SER A 757 -19.46 -9.40 19.72
CA SER A 757 -18.08 -8.90 19.90
C SER A 757 -17.76 -7.66 19.09
#